data_AF-A0AAD2JHI8-F1
#
_entry.id   AF-A0AAD2JHI8-F1
#
_cell.length_a   1.000
_cell.length_b   1.000
_cell.length_c   1.000
_cell.angle_alpha   90.00
_cell.angle_beta   90.00
_cell.angle_gamma   90.00
#
_symmetry.space_group_name_H-M   'P 1'
#
loop_
_entity.id
_entity.type
_entity.pdbx_description
1 polymer ?
#
loop_
_entity_poly.entity_id
_entity_poly.type
_entity_poly.pdbx_seq_one_letter_code
_entity_poly.pdbx_strand_id
1 'polypeptide(L)'
;MDRAPTGNGAAASPRQKTHLSIINEDKSNVIYDDDSDVSESSSSSSNSNSSTASGAPRRNETQHAGGIANIPNRMNNRRRSAIKFMNSKFGGSGRIRTQNEIDMVRDKFKDTYQREGEAILLHGYLHIQICRAKNLRNTDCLRSLHRFGKCITHNVSDPYVTVYAGHHRLLKTRNIDDSLNPEWNQDFFVPVCHPVETIEFRVKDSDFVGAELLGKTNLSVHELIQFADKPAEEGSATAEGSATAEEGSTSAEPDDTNVKMNPSSARRYYSAKHPLYDRTSKQLLRTGVRKKVHLDGNPLHGTLEYFVDFIPKDLVHLPPEKPVGMVVPGVYFPLRESNRIRLYINADDNGNTPTVKYGSTSAKQERKEWEPRRFFRDVYDSICHARHMVYIVGWSVDHTKSLLRGKEELEGLNPQNKKTNIMYSPNIGELLNQKADEGVIVNMLVWDDNTSNSLKKVGVVGTMDEQLRDFFHGSKVNLRLIPMGMGDGNVQKKFRNAMYYTHHQKCIICDTPKSELVAYVGGIDLTYGRYEDGSYSLFRTLDSEHKDDFYNACAAVTPDTGPRQPWHDIHSRVEGLGTLDLLQNFEERWVGQGGEDSDLVNLEDKGISAQNSKNESDDDEGSSWNTQLFRSINERTAKMVEPKFTTAAFEDVKGVEFDAEREIKTGKRKTMAENFWRTGKQREQRFHASTADNNVEVSRPLDAKRDLLVDKSCHKALVHHIRNAQHSIYMESQYFLSSSFLWPERKTGKCCNLVASEITFKICEKIEAGERFAAYIVVPMWPEGNPDSISMQNILAYQSFTMRTMYRRIVKSIRRRRQALASEGTQQEINEFKSVQPSDYLNFYCLANREVADTKTIPTGLLNQTRRHLVYTHSKLVIVDDAIALIGSANVNQRSLDGHRDSELLMGIWQPAHLATKESVAKGDMHGFRMQCFAHLTGTMEDIFRYPSSLDCVRRINTIAKDNWDRYAQEEVCEMSSYLVSYPVKVLEDGDLEPVTADGNFPDTNAPILGKPGGLPRFLIT
;
A
#
# COMPACT_ATOMS: atom_id res chain seq x y z
N MET A 1 76.31 -2.88 -22.45
CA MET A 1 77.00 -1.94 -23.34
C MET A 1 76.20 -1.83 -24.62
N ASP A 2 75.72 -0.63 -24.85
CA ASP A 2 75.40 0.07 -26.11
C ASP A 2 74.79 -0.62 -27.34
N ARG A 3 73.59 -0.09 -27.66
CA ARG A 3 73.12 0.48 -28.95
C ARG A 3 73.01 -0.42 -30.19
N ALA A 4 71.79 -0.49 -30.72
CA ALA A 4 71.50 -0.07 -32.09
C ALA A 4 70.02 0.40 -32.24
N PRO A 5 69.73 1.50 -32.99
CA PRO A 5 68.41 2.13 -33.01
C PRO A 5 67.68 2.12 -34.37
N THR A 6 66.41 2.55 -34.29
CA THR A 6 65.48 3.10 -35.31
C THR A 6 64.86 2.20 -36.38
N GLY A 7 63.51 2.12 -36.32
CA GLY A 7 62.62 1.81 -37.43
C GLY A 7 61.17 2.17 -37.05
N ASN A 8 60.61 3.20 -37.70
CA ASN A 8 59.23 3.68 -37.53
C ASN A 8 58.20 2.65 -38.04
N GLY A 9 57.07 2.55 -37.34
CA GLY A 9 55.87 1.87 -37.82
C GLY A 9 54.66 2.20 -36.95
N ALA A 10 53.84 3.16 -37.39
CA ALA A 10 52.56 3.51 -36.78
C ALA A 10 51.53 2.41 -37.08
N ALA A 11 50.85 1.90 -36.04
CA ALA A 11 49.77 0.92 -36.15
C ALA A 11 48.42 1.56 -35.80
N ALA A 12 47.45 1.33 -36.69
CA ALA A 12 46.11 1.88 -36.73
C ALA A 12 45.16 1.28 -35.69
N SER A 13 44.20 2.09 -35.24
CA SER A 13 42.99 1.64 -34.55
C SER A 13 41.89 1.30 -35.58
N PRO A 14 41.11 0.22 -35.38
CA PRO A 14 39.85 0.05 -36.07
C PRO A 14 38.71 0.60 -35.21
N ARG A 15 38.11 1.70 -35.67
CA ARG A 15 36.78 2.16 -35.27
C ARG A 15 35.74 1.14 -35.74
N GLN A 16 35.10 0.41 -34.83
CA GLN A 16 33.82 -0.25 -35.13
C GLN A 16 32.66 0.69 -34.77
N LYS A 17 32.03 1.24 -35.81
CA LYS A 17 30.71 1.87 -35.74
C LYS A 17 29.67 0.76 -35.69
N THR A 18 28.93 0.65 -34.59
CA THR A 18 27.66 -0.09 -34.56
C THR A 18 26.58 0.79 -35.18
N HIS A 19 26.27 0.52 -36.45
CA HIS A 19 25.06 1.03 -37.09
C HIS A 19 23.85 0.25 -36.52
N LEU A 20 23.07 0.90 -35.67
CA LEU A 20 21.68 0.53 -35.42
C LEU A 20 20.86 1.02 -36.63
N SER A 21 20.58 0.11 -37.55
CA SER A 21 19.57 0.35 -38.59
C SER A 21 18.19 0.41 -37.94
N ILE A 22 17.66 1.62 -37.90
CA ILE A 22 16.27 1.94 -37.61
C ILE A 22 15.41 1.21 -38.64
N ILE A 23 14.59 0.27 -38.18
CA ILE A 23 13.44 -0.18 -38.95
C ILE A 23 12.45 0.99 -38.92
N ASN A 24 12.39 1.73 -40.02
CA ASN A 24 11.22 2.54 -40.36
C ASN A 24 10.08 1.55 -40.62
N GLU A 25 9.13 1.46 -39.70
CA GLU A 25 7.83 0.87 -40.00
C GLU A 25 6.85 1.96 -40.42
N ASP A 26 6.41 1.79 -41.66
CA ASP A 26 5.35 2.52 -42.30
C ASP A 26 4.05 2.50 -41.51
N LYS A 27 3.28 3.56 -41.72
CA LYS A 27 1.90 3.76 -41.29
C LYS A 27 1.06 2.50 -41.54
N SER A 28 0.82 1.71 -40.51
CA SER A 28 -0.32 0.81 -40.43
C SER A 28 -1.23 1.29 -39.30
N ASN A 29 -2.45 1.67 -39.68
CA ASN A 29 -3.52 2.02 -38.75
C ASN A 29 -3.87 0.78 -37.92
N VAL A 30 -3.37 0.72 -36.69
CA VAL A 30 -3.87 -0.18 -35.66
C VAL A 30 -4.61 0.70 -34.65
N ILE A 31 -5.92 0.49 -34.58
CA ILE A 31 -6.85 1.21 -33.71
C ILE A 31 -6.51 0.85 -32.26
N TYR A 32 -6.14 1.86 -31.48
CA TYR A 32 -5.93 1.76 -30.05
C TYR A 32 -7.26 1.92 -29.31
N ASP A 33 -7.62 0.93 -28.50
CA ASP A 33 -8.61 1.06 -27.44
C ASP A 33 -8.02 1.91 -26.30
N ASP A 34 -8.22 3.22 -26.37
CA ASP A 34 -8.11 4.12 -25.22
C ASP A 34 -9.40 4.97 -25.22
N ASP A 35 -10.19 4.86 -24.14
CA ASP A 35 -11.30 5.78 -23.84
C ASP A 35 -10.71 7.22 -23.81
N SER A 36 -10.78 7.94 -24.94
CA SER A 36 -10.26 9.30 -25.11
C SER A 36 -11.37 10.32 -24.87
N ASP A 37 -11.35 10.97 -23.70
CA ASP A 37 -12.07 12.23 -23.47
C ASP A 37 -11.21 13.38 -24.02
N VAL A 38 -11.68 14.02 -25.09
CA VAL A 38 -11.11 15.24 -25.69
C VAL A 38 -11.97 16.43 -25.31
N SER A 39 -11.39 17.43 -24.64
CA SER A 39 -11.89 18.81 -24.67
C SER A 39 -10.74 19.79 -24.43
N GLU A 40 -10.17 20.33 -25.52
CA GLU A 40 -9.33 21.53 -25.50
C GLU A 40 -10.17 22.76 -25.87
N SER A 41 -9.98 23.86 -25.14
CA SER A 41 -10.16 25.20 -25.69
C SER A 41 -9.13 26.14 -25.07
N SER A 42 -8.13 26.50 -25.86
CA SER A 42 -7.15 27.55 -25.60
C SER A 42 -7.68 28.92 -26.04
N SER A 43 -7.44 29.96 -25.25
CA SER A 43 -7.29 31.31 -25.79
C SER A 43 -6.24 32.08 -25.00
N SER A 44 -5.12 32.33 -25.67
CA SER A 44 -4.03 33.22 -25.29
C SER A 44 -4.41 34.69 -25.46
N SER A 45 -3.96 35.56 -24.58
CA SER A 45 -3.62 36.94 -24.95
C SER A 45 -2.46 37.47 -24.11
N SER A 46 -1.43 37.89 -24.82
CA SER A 46 -0.20 38.59 -24.44
C SER A 46 -0.44 40.01 -23.91
N ASN A 47 0.46 40.48 -23.03
CA ASN A 47 1.11 41.81 -23.05
C ASN A 47 1.99 41.92 -21.77
N SER A 48 3.31 41.89 -21.86
CA SER A 48 4.27 42.95 -22.26
C SER A 48 4.54 44.02 -21.18
N ASN A 49 5.79 43.96 -20.69
CA ASN A 49 6.72 45.04 -20.38
C ASN A 49 6.57 45.96 -19.16
N SER A 50 7.68 45.94 -18.39
CA SER A 50 8.46 47.10 -17.88
C SER A 50 7.84 47.91 -16.73
N SER A 51 8.57 48.43 -15.75
CA SER A 51 10.00 48.55 -15.41
C SER A 51 10.06 49.41 -14.13
N THR A 52 11.04 49.15 -13.24
CA THR A 52 11.85 50.15 -12.47
C THR A 52 11.10 51.19 -11.59
N ALA A 53 11.51 51.60 -10.39
CA ALA A 53 12.81 51.65 -9.73
C ALA A 53 12.62 52.00 -8.24
N SER A 54 13.64 51.64 -7.45
CA SER A 54 14.30 52.44 -6.40
C SER A 54 13.52 53.07 -5.23
N GLY A 55 13.97 52.76 -4.01
CA GLY A 55 13.77 53.64 -2.86
C GLY A 55 14.07 53.03 -1.48
N ALA A 56 15.32 52.63 -1.23
CA ALA A 56 15.89 52.62 0.13
C ALA A 56 16.58 53.99 0.37
N PRO A 57 17.18 54.34 1.54
CA PRO A 57 17.38 53.57 2.78
C PRO A 57 17.25 54.40 4.10
N ARG A 58 17.48 53.74 5.25
CA ARG A 58 18.34 54.12 6.42
C ARG A 58 17.75 53.53 7.72
N ARG A 59 18.45 52.61 8.41
CA ARG A 59 19.50 52.81 9.45
C ARG A 59 18.94 53.65 10.63
N ASN A 60 19.01 53.25 11.90
CA ASN A 60 20.11 52.61 12.64
C ASN A 60 19.67 52.18 14.07
N GLU A 61 20.43 51.23 14.65
CA GLU A 61 20.94 51.20 16.06
C GLU A 61 19.96 50.94 17.24
N THR A 62 20.00 49.80 17.96
CA THR A 62 20.94 49.20 18.95
C THR A 62 20.37 49.20 20.38
N GLN A 63 20.33 47.98 20.97
CA GLN A 63 20.68 47.58 22.35
C GLN A 63 20.03 48.27 23.58
N HIS A 64 19.39 47.52 24.48
CA HIS A 64 20.02 46.79 25.61
C HIS A 64 19.00 46.08 26.51
N ALA A 65 19.55 45.26 27.40
CA ALA A 65 18.97 44.20 28.20
C ALA A 65 18.26 44.61 29.51
N GLY A 66 17.47 43.68 30.06
CA GLY A 66 17.55 43.28 31.47
C GLY A 66 16.39 43.69 32.39
N GLY A 67 15.86 42.73 33.16
CA GLY A 67 15.18 43.03 34.42
C GLY A 67 14.02 42.12 34.80
N ILE A 68 14.24 41.30 35.83
CA ILE A 68 13.34 40.32 36.46
C ILE A 68 12.56 41.00 37.62
N ALA A 69 11.28 40.63 37.83
CA ALA A 69 10.66 40.22 39.13
C ALA A 69 9.20 40.71 39.41
N ASN A 70 8.34 39.72 39.67
CA ASN A 70 7.28 39.60 40.71
C ASN A 70 5.87 40.26 40.67
N ILE A 71 4.85 39.38 40.50
CA ILE A 71 3.63 39.10 41.35
C ILE A 71 2.50 40.18 41.40
N PRO A 72 1.15 39.89 41.44
CA PRO A 72 0.45 38.69 41.96
C PRO A 72 -0.74 38.08 41.16
N ASN A 73 -1.03 36.84 41.56
CA ASN A 73 -2.33 36.16 41.64
C ASN A 73 -3.57 37.08 41.78
N ARG A 74 -4.51 36.99 40.84
CA ARG A 74 -5.97 36.85 41.07
C ARG A 74 -6.74 36.87 39.75
N MET A 75 -7.20 35.70 39.32
CA MET A 75 -8.52 35.45 38.71
C MET A 75 -8.50 34.09 37.99
N ASN A 76 -8.57 33.02 38.78
CA ASN A 76 -8.74 31.67 38.26
C ASN A 76 -9.88 31.00 39.03
N ASN A 77 -11.13 31.33 38.67
CA ASN A 77 -12.31 30.66 39.25
C ASN A 77 -13.57 30.66 38.36
N ARG A 78 -13.48 30.94 37.05
CA ARG A 78 -14.66 30.86 36.15
C ARG A 78 -14.58 29.83 35.01
N ARG A 79 -13.49 29.07 34.87
CA ARG A 79 -13.37 28.01 33.83
C ARG A 79 -13.22 26.58 34.37
N ARG A 80 -13.17 26.38 35.69
CA ARG A 80 -13.14 25.02 36.29
C ARG A 80 -14.51 24.34 36.39
N SER A 81 -15.61 25.04 36.10
CA SER A 81 -16.97 24.50 36.22
C SER A 81 -17.48 23.79 34.96
N ALA A 82 -16.88 24.04 33.78
CA ALA A 82 -17.26 23.37 32.53
C ALA A 82 -16.51 22.05 32.29
N ILE A 83 -15.28 21.92 32.81
CA ILE A 83 -14.45 20.72 32.62
C ILE A 83 -14.75 19.63 33.68
N LYS A 84 -15.31 19.99 34.84
CA LYS A 84 -15.67 19.01 35.88
C LYS A 84 -16.98 18.26 35.62
N PHE A 85 -17.82 18.73 34.67
CA PHE A 85 -19.08 18.05 34.33
C PHE A 85 -18.88 16.89 33.34
N MET A 86 -17.75 16.82 32.61
CA MET A 86 -17.47 15.75 31.65
C MET A 86 -16.78 14.51 32.24
N ASN A 87 -16.17 14.58 33.44
CA ASN A 87 -15.31 13.51 33.96
C ASN A 87 -15.93 12.59 35.03
N SER A 88 -17.25 12.64 35.30
CA SER A 88 -17.86 11.85 36.40
C SER A 88 -18.86 10.76 35.99
N LYS A 89 -19.03 10.47 34.69
CA LYS A 89 -19.99 9.44 34.23
C LYS A 89 -19.42 8.26 33.43
N PHE A 90 -18.10 8.13 33.30
CA PHE A 90 -17.47 6.97 32.66
C PHE A 90 -17.06 5.90 33.68
N GLY A 91 -18.07 5.39 34.39
CA GLY A 91 -17.93 4.26 35.30
C GLY A 91 -19.22 3.46 35.31
N GLY A 92 -19.27 2.38 34.54
CA GLY A 92 -20.29 1.33 34.68
C GLY A 92 -21.10 1.01 33.42
N SER A 93 -20.94 -0.24 32.97
CA SER A 93 -21.95 -1.10 32.32
C SER A 93 -22.95 -0.46 31.34
N GLY A 94 -22.62 -0.60 30.05
CA GLY A 94 -23.51 -0.72 28.89
C GLY A 94 -24.97 -0.24 28.98
N ARG A 95 -25.26 0.95 28.44
CA ARG A 95 -26.45 1.29 27.63
C ARG A 95 -26.36 2.73 27.06
N ILE A 96 -26.34 2.82 25.73
CA ILE A 96 -26.78 3.89 24.79
C ILE A 96 -26.48 5.38 25.13
N ARG A 97 -25.89 6.04 24.11
CA ARG A 97 -25.41 7.42 24.00
C ARG A 97 -26.53 8.47 23.92
N THR A 98 -26.26 9.68 24.40
CA THR A 98 -27.22 10.80 24.49
C THR A 98 -27.50 11.49 23.15
N GLN A 99 -28.66 12.14 22.97
CA GLN A 99 -29.01 12.93 21.76
C GLN A 99 -27.94 13.98 21.41
N ASN A 100 -27.30 14.55 22.43
CA ASN A 100 -26.21 15.52 22.27
C ASN A 100 -24.99 14.95 21.52
N GLU A 101 -24.67 13.67 21.70
CA GLU A 101 -23.55 13.04 20.97
C GLU A 101 -23.90 12.82 19.49
N ILE A 102 -25.16 12.54 19.18
CA ILE A 102 -25.66 12.40 17.80
C ILE A 102 -25.61 13.75 17.10
N ASP A 103 -26.05 14.82 17.77
CA ASP A 103 -26.03 16.18 17.21
C ASP A 103 -24.60 16.70 17.02
N MET A 104 -23.68 16.40 17.94
CA MET A 104 -22.26 16.75 17.77
C MET A 104 -21.60 16.01 16.60
N VAL A 105 -21.94 14.73 16.38
CA VAL A 105 -21.49 13.98 15.19
C VAL A 105 -22.09 14.56 13.92
N ARG A 106 -23.36 14.96 13.95
CA ARG A 106 -24.06 15.60 12.82
C ARG A 106 -23.44 16.95 12.45
N ASP A 107 -23.12 17.80 13.43
CA ASP A 107 -22.51 19.10 13.18
C ASP A 107 -21.08 18.95 12.65
N LYS A 108 -20.26 18.08 13.25
CA LYS A 108 -18.93 17.73 12.73
C LYS A 108 -19.00 17.21 11.29
N PHE A 109 -20.04 16.44 10.96
CA PHE A 109 -20.27 15.92 9.63
C PHE A 109 -20.65 17.02 8.63
N LYS A 110 -21.51 17.98 9.00
CA LYS A 110 -21.82 19.15 8.15
C LYS A 110 -20.55 19.96 7.86
N ASP A 111 -19.73 20.25 8.86
CA ASP A 111 -18.49 21.03 8.69
C ASP A 111 -17.43 20.32 7.82
N THR A 112 -17.44 18.98 7.80
CA THR A 112 -16.48 18.18 7.04
C THR A 112 -16.94 17.94 5.60
N TYR A 113 -18.24 17.79 5.36
CA TYR A 113 -18.79 17.33 4.07
C TYR A 113 -19.69 18.35 3.35
N GLN A 114 -20.01 19.50 3.95
CA GLN A 114 -20.90 20.54 3.37
C GLN A 114 -20.26 21.94 3.46
N ARG A 115 -19.04 22.12 2.94
CA ARG A 115 -18.41 23.46 2.82
C ARG A 115 -18.84 24.14 1.54
N GLU A 116 -19.44 25.33 1.65
CA GLU A 116 -19.86 26.14 0.48
C GLU A 116 -18.69 26.41 -0.47
N GLY A 117 -18.88 26.12 -1.77
CA GLY A 117 -17.91 26.42 -2.83
C GLY A 117 -16.78 25.40 -3.05
N GLU A 118 -16.73 24.29 -2.30
CA GLU A 118 -15.80 23.18 -2.52
C GLU A 118 -16.51 21.85 -2.79
N ALA A 119 -15.95 21.02 -3.68
CA ALA A 119 -16.45 19.67 -3.93
C ALA A 119 -16.45 18.85 -2.63
N ILE A 120 -17.53 18.11 -2.38
CA ILE A 120 -17.70 17.29 -1.18
C ILE A 120 -16.61 16.21 -1.13
N LEU A 121 -15.88 16.15 0.00
CA LEU A 121 -14.90 15.09 0.23
C LEU A 121 -15.61 13.81 0.70
N LEU A 122 -15.78 12.83 -0.18
CA LEU A 122 -16.27 11.51 0.18
C LEU A 122 -15.13 10.67 0.81
N HIS A 123 -15.02 10.71 2.15
CA HIS A 123 -13.96 10.04 2.92
C HIS A 123 -14.49 8.93 3.83
N GLY A 124 -14.30 7.68 3.41
CA GLY A 124 -14.83 6.52 4.12
C GLY A 124 -14.90 5.28 3.24
N TYR A 125 -16.02 4.57 3.31
CA TYR A 125 -16.30 3.39 2.49
C TYR A 125 -17.65 3.53 1.79
N LEU A 126 -17.71 3.10 0.54
CA LEU A 126 -18.96 2.87 -0.18
C LEU A 126 -19.28 1.38 -0.18
N HIS A 127 -20.47 1.03 0.27
CA HIS A 127 -21.08 -0.25 -0.06
C HIS A 127 -21.96 -0.05 -1.30
N ILE A 128 -21.59 -0.68 -2.41
CA ILE A 128 -22.30 -0.58 -3.69
C ILE A 128 -22.80 -1.96 -4.07
N GLN A 129 -24.10 -2.11 -4.23
CA GLN A 129 -24.72 -3.30 -4.80
C GLN A 129 -25.23 -2.98 -6.20
N ILE A 130 -24.70 -3.68 -7.21
CA ILE A 130 -25.23 -3.64 -8.57
C ILE A 130 -26.19 -4.81 -8.75
N CYS A 131 -27.48 -4.52 -8.81
CA CYS A 131 -28.52 -5.55 -8.83
C CYS A 131 -28.68 -6.10 -10.25
N ARG A 132 -29.23 -5.30 -11.16
CA ARG A 132 -29.60 -5.73 -12.51
C ARG A 132 -29.83 -4.57 -13.46
N ALA A 133 -29.87 -4.86 -14.75
CA ALA A 133 -30.44 -3.97 -15.75
C ALA A 133 -31.57 -4.67 -16.52
N LYS A 134 -32.46 -3.88 -17.12
CA LYS A 134 -33.55 -4.40 -17.96
C LYS A 134 -33.68 -3.60 -19.24
N ASN A 135 -34.09 -4.29 -20.32
CA ASN A 135 -34.35 -3.71 -21.63
C ASN A 135 -33.14 -2.93 -22.18
N LEU A 136 -31.93 -3.45 -22.01
CA LEU A 136 -30.75 -2.86 -22.63
C LEU A 136 -30.86 -2.92 -24.15
N ARG A 137 -30.17 -2.00 -24.82
CA ARG A 137 -30.07 -1.99 -26.28
C ARG A 137 -29.13 -3.09 -26.74
N ASN A 138 -29.43 -3.70 -27.89
CA ASN A 138 -28.54 -4.64 -28.53
C ASN A 138 -27.62 -3.88 -29.50
N THR A 139 -26.32 -3.82 -29.20
CA THR A 139 -25.30 -3.16 -30.01
C THR A 139 -24.54 -4.10 -30.97
N ASP A 140 -24.61 -5.41 -30.74
CA ASP A 140 -23.96 -6.44 -31.58
C ASP A 140 -24.48 -6.54 -33.03
N CYS A 141 -25.62 -5.90 -33.33
CA CYS A 141 -26.28 -6.01 -34.63
C CYS A 141 -25.64 -5.17 -35.75
N LEU A 142 -24.72 -4.24 -35.46
CA LEU A 142 -24.30 -3.20 -36.41
C LEU A 142 -23.00 -3.47 -37.20
N ARG A 143 -22.31 -4.61 -37.01
CA ARG A 143 -21.06 -4.92 -37.74
C ARG A 143 -21.11 -6.08 -38.76
N SER A 144 -22.24 -6.75 -38.93
CA SER A 144 -22.37 -7.93 -39.82
C SER A 144 -22.39 -7.64 -41.34
N LEU A 145 -22.06 -6.44 -41.83
CA LEU A 145 -22.26 -6.11 -43.26
C LEU A 145 -21.04 -6.25 -44.18
N HIS A 146 -19.88 -6.74 -43.72
CA HIS A 146 -18.71 -6.95 -44.59
C HIS A 146 -17.97 -8.27 -44.38
N ARG A 147 -18.52 -9.35 -44.96
CA ARG A 147 -17.85 -10.41 -45.78
C ARG A 147 -18.51 -11.78 -45.55
N PHE A 148 -19.26 -12.20 -46.56
CA PHE A 148 -19.57 -13.58 -46.95
C PHE A 148 -19.76 -14.64 -45.86
N GLY A 149 -21.03 -14.99 -45.59
CA GLY A 149 -21.43 -16.38 -45.28
C GLY A 149 -21.92 -16.63 -43.84
N LYS A 150 -23.22 -16.97 -43.73
CA LYS A 150 -23.97 -17.40 -42.53
C LYS A 150 -24.09 -16.40 -41.38
N CYS A 151 -25.27 -15.80 -41.29
CA CYS A 151 -25.75 -15.04 -40.15
C CYS A 151 -25.85 -15.97 -38.92
N ILE A 152 -24.99 -15.78 -37.91
CA ILE A 152 -25.24 -16.31 -36.57
C ILE A 152 -26.20 -15.32 -35.93
N THR A 153 -27.49 -15.48 -36.23
CA THR A 153 -28.57 -14.80 -35.52
C THR A 153 -28.61 -15.42 -34.12
N HIS A 154 -28.07 -14.77 -33.08
CA HIS A 154 -28.43 -14.93 -31.65
C HIS A 154 -27.47 -14.22 -30.66
N ASN A 155 -26.38 -13.56 -31.11
CA ASN A 155 -25.54 -12.75 -30.20
C ASN A 155 -26.28 -11.48 -29.78
N VAL A 156 -26.34 -11.20 -28.48
CA VAL A 156 -26.81 -9.93 -27.94
C VAL A 156 -25.73 -9.40 -26.98
N SER A 157 -25.83 -8.14 -26.57
CA SER A 157 -24.83 -7.51 -25.69
C SER A 157 -24.43 -8.35 -24.48
N ASP A 158 -23.15 -8.24 -24.10
CA ASP A 158 -22.45 -8.84 -22.96
C ASP A 158 -22.24 -7.81 -21.83
N PRO A 159 -23.31 -7.31 -21.18
CA PRO A 159 -23.23 -6.10 -20.38
C PRO A 159 -22.45 -6.27 -19.07
N TYR A 160 -21.78 -5.18 -18.69
CA TYR A 160 -21.19 -4.99 -17.38
C TYR A 160 -21.33 -3.54 -16.91
N VAL A 161 -21.19 -3.31 -15.61
CA VAL A 161 -21.25 -1.97 -15.01
C VAL A 161 -19.87 -1.56 -14.53
N THR A 162 -19.55 -0.28 -14.72
CA THR A 162 -18.39 0.39 -14.10
C THR A 162 -18.85 1.60 -13.33
N VAL A 163 -18.22 1.85 -12.18
CA VAL A 163 -18.57 2.97 -11.30
C VAL A 163 -17.36 3.87 -11.10
N TYR A 164 -17.57 5.18 -11.17
CA TYR A 164 -16.52 6.20 -11.15
C TYR A 164 -16.78 7.25 -10.07
N ALA A 165 -15.70 7.68 -9.42
CA ALA A 165 -15.63 8.93 -8.65
C ALA A 165 -14.65 9.88 -9.35
N GLY A 166 -15.19 10.85 -10.09
CA GLY A 166 -14.40 11.67 -10.99
C GLY A 166 -13.69 10.81 -12.04
N HIS A 167 -12.36 10.95 -12.16
CA HIS A 167 -11.57 10.15 -13.11
C HIS A 167 -11.20 8.75 -12.60
N HIS A 168 -11.50 8.42 -11.33
CA HIS A 168 -11.14 7.13 -10.75
C HIS A 168 -12.26 6.11 -10.93
N ARG A 169 -11.98 5.01 -11.64
CA ARG A 169 -12.88 3.85 -11.68
C ARG A 169 -12.77 3.09 -10.35
N LEU A 170 -13.84 3.15 -9.55
CA LEU A 170 -13.95 2.48 -8.26
C LEU A 170 -14.09 0.96 -8.40
N LEU A 171 -14.93 0.51 -9.33
CA LEU A 171 -15.23 -0.92 -9.53
C LEU A 171 -15.68 -1.23 -10.96
N LYS A 172 -15.70 -2.52 -11.28
CA LYS A 172 -16.30 -3.12 -12.48
C LYS A 172 -17.05 -4.39 -12.03
N THR A 173 -18.23 -4.69 -12.58
CA THR A 173 -18.90 -5.99 -12.36
C THR A 173 -18.32 -7.11 -13.24
N ARG A 174 -18.76 -8.35 -13.00
CA ARG A 174 -18.67 -9.43 -14.00
C ARG A 174 -19.37 -9.04 -15.30
N ASN A 175 -18.92 -9.65 -16.38
CA ASN A 175 -19.67 -9.65 -17.63
C ASN A 175 -20.83 -10.66 -17.50
N ILE A 176 -21.95 -10.40 -18.16
CA ILE A 176 -23.02 -11.38 -18.32
C ILE A 176 -23.20 -11.57 -19.81
N ASP A 177 -22.89 -12.77 -20.29
CA ASP A 177 -22.90 -13.06 -21.72
C ASP A 177 -24.34 -13.08 -22.26
N ASP A 178 -24.52 -12.57 -23.47
CA ASP A 178 -25.75 -12.63 -24.26
C ASP A 178 -27.03 -12.25 -23.47
N SER A 179 -27.03 -11.08 -22.80
CA SER A 179 -28.19 -10.64 -22.00
C SER A 179 -28.53 -9.16 -22.11
N LEU A 180 -29.76 -8.86 -22.55
CA LEU A 180 -30.34 -7.50 -22.44
C LEU A 180 -31.03 -7.24 -21.08
N ASN A 181 -31.11 -8.26 -20.23
CA ASN A 181 -31.70 -8.19 -18.88
C ASN A 181 -30.74 -8.81 -17.84
N PRO A 182 -29.51 -8.31 -17.74
CA PRO A 182 -28.49 -8.91 -16.89
C PRO A 182 -28.84 -8.76 -15.40
N GLU A 183 -28.66 -9.83 -14.63
CA GLU A 183 -28.74 -9.81 -13.16
C GLU A 183 -27.36 -10.11 -12.56
N TRP A 184 -26.65 -9.05 -12.14
CA TRP A 184 -25.33 -9.18 -11.54
C TRP A 184 -25.41 -9.64 -10.09
N ASN A 185 -26.26 -8.98 -9.29
CA ASN A 185 -26.37 -9.16 -7.83
C ASN A 185 -24.99 -9.17 -7.14
N GLN A 186 -24.14 -8.21 -7.48
CA GLN A 186 -22.78 -8.10 -6.96
C GLN A 186 -22.64 -6.96 -5.96
N ASP A 187 -22.00 -7.27 -4.82
CA ASP A 187 -21.71 -6.35 -3.73
C ASP A 187 -20.23 -5.95 -3.72
N PHE A 188 -19.96 -4.65 -3.52
CA PHE A 188 -18.63 -4.09 -3.45
C PHE A 188 -18.48 -3.22 -2.21
N PHE A 189 -17.34 -3.31 -1.55
CA PHE A 189 -16.96 -2.45 -0.42
C PHE A 189 -15.69 -1.70 -0.77
N VAL A 190 -15.85 -0.43 -1.18
CA VAL A 190 -14.78 0.35 -1.79
C VAL A 190 -14.34 1.49 -0.86
N PRO A 191 -13.06 1.57 -0.45
CA PRO A 191 -12.55 2.73 0.25
C PRO A 191 -12.56 3.96 -0.69
N VAL A 192 -13.00 5.10 -0.17
CA VAL A 192 -13.05 6.38 -0.90
C VAL A 192 -12.40 7.50 -0.09
N CYS A 193 -11.71 8.39 -0.80
CA CYS A 193 -11.08 9.61 -0.29
C CYS A 193 -11.09 10.66 -1.42
N HIS A 194 -12.30 10.93 -1.94
CA HIS A 194 -12.49 11.60 -3.22
C HIS A 194 -13.28 12.90 -3.05
N PRO A 195 -12.72 14.07 -3.42
CA PRO A 195 -13.51 15.29 -3.56
C PRO A 195 -14.33 15.22 -4.85
N VAL A 196 -15.60 14.86 -4.75
CA VAL A 196 -16.51 14.62 -5.89
C VAL A 196 -17.95 15.04 -5.55
N GLU A 197 -18.71 15.46 -6.56
CA GLU A 197 -20.13 15.83 -6.41
C GLU A 197 -21.07 14.70 -6.80
N THR A 198 -20.64 13.80 -7.68
CA THR A 198 -21.44 12.69 -8.20
C THR A 198 -20.62 11.41 -8.31
N ILE A 199 -21.32 10.28 -8.20
CA ILE A 199 -20.83 8.94 -8.53
C ILE A 199 -21.48 8.53 -9.84
N GLU A 200 -20.68 8.26 -10.87
CA GLU A 200 -21.17 7.92 -12.22
C GLU A 200 -21.15 6.40 -12.41
N PHE A 201 -22.30 5.85 -12.83
CA PHE A 201 -22.49 4.45 -13.20
C PHE A 201 -22.58 4.37 -14.73
N ARG A 202 -21.73 3.56 -15.35
CA ARG A 202 -21.73 3.32 -16.80
C ARG A 202 -22.00 1.85 -17.08
N VAL A 203 -23.05 1.56 -17.85
CA VAL A 203 -23.33 0.23 -18.38
C VAL A 203 -22.68 0.15 -19.75
N LYS A 204 -21.82 -0.85 -19.95
CA LYS A 204 -21.05 -1.06 -21.17
C LYS A 204 -21.25 -2.47 -21.70
N ASP A 205 -21.14 -2.61 -23.01
CA ASP A 205 -21.04 -3.88 -23.72
C ASP A 205 -19.59 -4.35 -23.81
N SER A 206 -19.33 -5.65 -23.86
CA SER A 206 -17.99 -6.23 -23.80
C SER A 206 -17.54 -6.89 -25.11
N ASP A 207 -17.50 -6.13 -26.19
CA ASP A 207 -17.17 -6.68 -27.51
C ASP A 207 -15.67 -6.95 -27.70
N PHE A 208 -15.37 -7.82 -28.68
CA PHE A 208 -14.00 -8.17 -29.06
C PHE A 208 -13.17 -6.98 -29.59
N VAL A 209 -13.81 -5.90 -30.05
CA VAL A 209 -13.17 -4.74 -30.72
C VAL A 209 -13.36 -3.43 -29.95
N GLY A 210 -13.60 -3.52 -28.64
CA GLY A 210 -13.70 -2.36 -27.75
C GLY A 210 -15.06 -2.28 -27.09
N ALA A 211 -15.09 -1.84 -25.82
CA ALA A 211 -16.31 -1.81 -25.03
C ALA A 211 -17.21 -0.63 -25.44
N GLU A 212 -18.42 -0.91 -25.92
CA GLU A 212 -19.41 0.12 -26.29
C GLU A 212 -20.19 0.62 -25.05
N LEU A 213 -20.52 1.91 -24.99
CA LEU A 213 -21.32 2.46 -23.88
C LEU A 213 -22.82 2.27 -24.17
N LEU A 214 -23.49 1.41 -23.39
CA LEU A 214 -24.93 1.18 -23.48
C LEU A 214 -25.75 2.30 -22.83
N GLY A 215 -25.17 2.98 -21.84
CA GLY A 215 -25.72 4.19 -21.22
C GLY A 215 -25.18 4.44 -19.82
N LYS A 216 -25.51 5.59 -19.23
CA LYS A 216 -24.99 5.98 -17.92
C LYS A 216 -26.02 6.66 -17.01
N THR A 217 -25.70 6.74 -15.73
CA THR A 217 -26.51 7.46 -14.73
C THR A 217 -25.62 7.98 -13.60
N ASN A 218 -26.05 9.04 -12.92
CA ASN A 218 -25.31 9.69 -11.85
C ASN A 218 -26.09 9.63 -10.54
N LEU A 219 -25.38 9.37 -9.44
CA LEU A 219 -25.89 9.53 -8.08
C LEU A 219 -25.22 10.76 -7.45
N SER A 220 -26.01 11.73 -7.01
CA SER A 220 -25.49 12.90 -6.30
C SER A 220 -24.94 12.48 -4.94
N VAL A 221 -23.73 12.95 -4.60
CA VAL A 221 -23.12 12.72 -3.29
C VAL A 221 -23.94 13.38 -2.19
N HIS A 222 -24.65 14.48 -2.49
CA HIS A 222 -25.59 15.08 -1.54
C HIS A 222 -26.71 14.11 -1.13
N GLU A 223 -27.18 13.23 -2.03
CA GLU A 223 -28.22 12.24 -1.71
C GLU A 223 -27.71 11.15 -0.76
N LEU A 224 -26.40 10.87 -0.76
CA LEU A 224 -25.76 9.89 0.14
C LEU A 224 -25.50 10.41 1.55
N ILE A 225 -25.49 11.74 1.71
CA ILE A 225 -25.00 12.43 2.92
C ILE A 225 -26.18 13.04 3.71
N GLN A 226 -27.43 12.85 3.27
CA GLN A 226 -28.60 13.40 3.96
C GLN A 226 -28.85 12.68 5.29
N PHE A 227 -28.92 13.44 6.39
CA PHE A 227 -29.51 12.95 7.63
C PHE A 227 -31.03 12.89 7.45
N ALA A 228 -31.67 11.83 7.95
CA ALA A 228 -33.12 11.82 8.09
C ALA A 228 -33.53 12.91 9.08
N ASP A 229 -33.99 14.05 8.57
CA ASP A 229 -34.37 15.23 9.37
C ASP A 229 -35.73 15.12 10.08
N LYS A 230 -36.25 13.89 10.27
CA LYS A 230 -37.50 13.72 11.01
C LYS A 230 -37.35 12.67 12.11
N PRO A 231 -37.59 13.03 13.38
CA PRO A 231 -38.00 12.04 14.37
C PRO A 231 -39.18 11.28 13.75
N ALA A 232 -39.19 9.95 13.90
CA ALA A 232 -40.41 9.21 13.63
C ALA A 232 -41.47 9.77 14.56
N GLU A 233 -42.38 10.61 14.05
CA GLU A 233 -43.60 10.93 14.77
C GLU A 233 -44.29 9.59 15.05
N GLU A 234 -44.39 9.25 16.33
CA GLU A 234 -45.31 8.24 16.81
C GLU A 234 -46.71 8.74 16.47
N GLY A 235 -47.18 8.40 15.27
CA GLY A 235 -48.53 8.69 14.84
C GLY A 235 -49.51 7.92 15.70
N SER A 236 -50.08 8.60 16.70
CA SER A 236 -51.29 8.15 17.37
C SER A 236 -52.38 8.02 16.32
N ALA A 237 -52.90 6.80 16.14
CA ALA A 237 -54.11 6.57 15.39
C ALA A 237 -55.27 7.26 16.12
N THR A 238 -55.77 8.36 15.57
CA THR A 238 -57.14 8.82 15.82
C THR A 238 -57.89 8.70 14.51
N ALA A 239 -58.70 7.65 14.42
CA ALA A 239 -59.77 7.54 13.45
C ALA A 239 -60.88 8.52 13.84
N GLU A 240 -61.36 9.31 12.89
CA GLU A 240 -62.78 9.72 12.75
C GLU A 240 -62.92 10.69 11.57
N GLY A 241 -64.01 10.56 10.79
CA GLY A 241 -64.50 11.65 9.94
C GLY A 241 -64.84 11.31 8.48
N SER A 242 -65.77 10.37 8.29
CA SER A 242 -66.91 10.38 7.36
C SER A 242 -66.77 10.83 5.89
N ALA A 243 -67.18 9.90 5.02
CA ALA A 243 -67.46 10.08 3.60
C ALA A 243 -68.72 10.93 3.32
N THR A 244 -68.68 11.65 2.21
CA THR A 244 -69.84 11.90 1.34
C THR A 244 -69.42 11.64 -0.11
N ALA A 245 -70.15 10.74 -0.76
CA ALA A 245 -69.98 10.32 -2.14
C ALA A 245 -70.71 11.26 -3.10
N GLU A 246 -70.16 11.47 -4.30
CA GLU A 246 -70.92 11.68 -5.53
C GLU A 246 -70.17 11.04 -6.70
N GLU A 247 -70.94 10.34 -7.53
CA GLU A 247 -70.52 9.56 -8.70
C GLU A 247 -70.33 10.43 -9.95
N GLY A 248 -69.39 10.05 -10.83
CA GLY A 248 -69.25 10.61 -12.17
C GLY A 248 -68.22 9.86 -13.00
N SER A 249 -68.69 8.94 -13.84
CA SER A 249 -67.90 8.13 -14.78
C SER A 249 -67.20 8.97 -15.85
N THR A 250 -65.92 8.68 -16.14
CA THR A 250 -65.41 8.43 -17.50
C THR A 250 -63.98 7.88 -17.48
N SER A 251 -63.73 6.97 -18.41
CA SER A 251 -62.49 6.23 -18.68
C SER A 251 -61.28 7.12 -19.00
N ALA A 252 -60.17 6.90 -18.29
CA ALA A 252 -58.80 7.01 -18.79
C ALA A 252 -57.86 6.33 -17.77
N GLU A 253 -56.96 5.49 -18.24
CA GLU A 253 -55.87 4.91 -17.43
C GLU A 253 -55.03 6.02 -16.76
N PRO A 254 -54.52 5.76 -15.55
CA PRO A 254 -53.22 6.31 -15.20
C PRO A 254 -52.24 5.23 -14.76
N ASP A 255 -51.05 5.40 -15.32
CA ASP A 255 -49.75 5.02 -14.83
C ASP A 255 -49.54 5.38 -13.33
N ASP A 256 -48.46 4.85 -12.77
CA ASP A 256 -47.84 5.19 -11.49
C ASP A 256 -48.26 4.36 -10.26
N THR A 257 -47.44 3.35 -9.93
CA THR A 257 -47.27 2.91 -8.54
C THR A 257 -45.79 2.79 -8.18
N ASN A 258 -45.25 3.89 -7.66
CA ASN A 258 -44.30 3.92 -6.56
C ASN A 258 -44.75 2.95 -5.45
N VAL A 259 -44.30 1.69 -5.50
CA VAL A 259 -44.43 0.78 -4.36
C VAL A 259 -43.45 1.26 -3.29
N LYS A 260 -43.94 2.04 -2.32
CA LYS A 260 -43.26 2.24 -1.04
C LYS A 260 -43.20 0.90 -0.31
N MET A 261 -42.17 0.10 -0.60
CA MET A 261 -41.81 -1.00 0.29
C MET A 261 -41.40 -0.42 1.65
N ASN A 262 -41.92 -1.01 2.72
CA ASN A 262 -41.64 -0.63 4.10
C ASN A 262 -40.11 -0.70 4.37
N PRO A 263 -39.42 0.42 4.64
CA PRO A 263 -37.95 0.48 4.80
C PRO A 263 -37.40 -0.33 5.99
N SER A 264 -38.27 -0.87 6.84
CA SER A 264 -37.89 -1.55 8.09
C SER A 264 -37.37 -2.98 7.89
N SER A 265 -37.76 -3.68 6.81
CA SER A 265 -37.34 -5.06 6.53
C SER A 265 -35.89 -5.14 6.04
N ALA A 266 -35.49 -4.26 5.10
CA ALA A 266 -34.12 -4.16 4.60
C ALA A 266 -33.14 -3.67 5.68
N ARG A 267 -33.61 -2.80 6.59
CA ARG A 267 -32.84 -2.27 7.75
C ARG A 267 -32.33 -3.36 8.71
N ARG A 268 -33.13 -4.41 8.95
CA ARG A 268 -32.75 -5.49 9.87
C ARG A 268 -31.80 -6.51 9.26
N TYR A 269 -31.85 -6.72 7.95
CA TYR A 269 -31.10 -7.79 7.29
C TYR A 269 -29.59 -7.49 7.17
N TYR A 270 -29.23 -6.27 6.74
CA TYR A 270 -27.82 -5.91 6.49
C TYR A 270 -27.04 -5.49 7.76
N SER A 271 -27.73 -4.94 8.77
CA SER A 271 -27.10 -4.51 10.04
C SER A 271 -26.76 -5.67 11.00
N ALA A 272 -27.08 -6.91 10.64
CA ALA A 272 -26.86 -8.08 11.49
C ALA A 272 -25.68 -8.97 11.03
N LYS A 273 -25.16 -8.81 9.80
CA LYS A 273 -24.21 -9.77 9.19
C LYS A 273 -22.85 -9.21 8.76
N HIS A 274 -22.62 -7.90 8.79
CA HIS A 274 -21.34 -7.32 8.32
C HIS A 274 -20.57 -6.63 9.48
N PRO A 275 -19.27 -6.90 9.67
CA PRO A 275 -18.51 -6.51 10.87
C PRO A 275 -18.29 -5.00 11.03
N LEU A 276 -18.42 -4.23 9.94
CA LEU A 276 -18.35 -2.76 10.00
C LEU A 276 -19.62 -2.12 10.59
N TYR A 277 -20.66 -2.90 10.86
CA TYR A 277 -21.92 -2.43 11.44
C TYR A 277 -22.01 -2.83 12.91
N ASP A 278 -21.52 -1.98 13.81
CA ASP A 278 -21.76 -2.11 15.25
C ASP A 278 -23.21 -1.68 15.62
N ARG A 279 -23.69 -2.06 16.81
CA ARG A 279 -24.95 -1.59 17.41
C ARG A 279 -25.06 -0.06 17.41
N THR A 280 -23.96 0.68 17.51
CA THR A 280 -23.97 2.16 17.44
C THR A 280 -24.38 2.68 16.04
N SER A 281 -24.03 1.95 14.98
CA SER A 281 -24.42 2.25 13.59
C SER A 281 -25.93 2.05 13.35
N LYS A 282 -26.63 1.33 14.24
CA LYS A 282 -28.08 1.08 14.15
C LYS A 282 -28.94 2.27 14.58
N GLN A 283 -28.37 3.23 15.33
CA GLN A 283 -29.08 4.42 15.81
C GLN A 283 -28.93 5.64 14.91
N LEU A 284 -27.82 5.74 14.16
CA LEU A 284 -27.71 6.69 13.05
C LEU A 284 -28.55 6.12 11.91
N LEU A 285 -29.65 6.77 11.55
CA LEU A 285 -30.57 6.38 10.48
C LEU A 285 -29.84 6.41 9.11
N ARG A 286 -28.94 5.45 8.84
CA ARG A 286 -28.31 5.27 7.54
C ARG A 286 -29.34 4.69 6.58
N THR A 287 -29.80 5.53 5.67
CA THR A 287 -30.67 5.11 4.57
C THR A 287 -29.82 5.07 3.31
N GLY A 288 -29.22 3.91 3.01
CA GLY A 288 -28.60 3.73 1.71
C GLY A 288 -29.61 4.00 0.60
N VAL A 289 -29.14 4.55 -0.51
CA VAL A 289 -29.96 5.01 -1.62
C VAL A 289 -30.13 3.87 -2.61
N ARG A 290 -31.37 3.38 -2.75
CA ARG A 290 -31.74 2.43 -3.82
C ARG A 290 -32.34 3.21 -4.99
N LYS A 291 -31.82 2.98 -6.18
CA LYS A 291 -32.28 3.63 -7.42
C LYS A 291 -32.63 2.57 -8.44
N LYS A 292 -33.75 2.80 -9.13
CA LYS A 292 -34.07 2.21 -10.43
C LYS A 292 -34.23 3.36 -11.39
N VAL A 293 -33.33 3.47 -12.35
CA VAL A 293 -33.22 4.67 -13.21
C VAL A 293 -33.08 4.27 -14.67
N HIS A 294 -33.66 5.06 -15.56
CA HIS A 294 -33.43 4.93 -16.99
C HIS A 294 -32.02 5.43 -17.33
N LEU A 295 -31.31 4.67 -18.15
CA LEU A 295 -29.98 5.06 -18.62
C LEU A 295 -30.08 6.31 -19.50
N ASP A 296 -29.17 7.25 -19.31
CA ASP A 296 -29.14 8.58 -19.94
C ASP A 296 -30.44 9.39 -19.76
N GLY A 297 -31.29 9.01 -18.79
CA GLY A 297 -32.63 9.57 -18.62
C GLY A 297 -33.62 9.17 -19.73
N ASN A 298 -33.28 8.23 -20.60
CA ASN A 298 -34.09 7.82 -21.74
C ASN A 298 -34.71 6.41 -21.52
N PRO A 299 -36.04 6.28 -21.50
CA PRO A 299 -36.72 4.99 -21.39
C PRO A 299 -36.28 3.93 -22.42
N LEU A 300 -35.84 4.35 -23.60
CA LEU A 300 -35.38 3.46 -24.67
C LEU A 300 -33.98 2.88 -24.46
N HIS A 301 -33.21 3.40 -23.51
CA HIS A 301 -31.84 2.94 -23.24
C HIS A 301 -31.78 1.85 -22.17
N GLY A 302 -32.95 1.42 -21.65
CA GLY A 302 -33.05 0.45 -20.58
C GLY A 302 -32.95 1.07 -19.19
N THR A 303 -33.08 0.23 -18.16
CA THR A 303 -33.00 0.64 -16.74
C THR A 303 -31.84 -0.04 -16.04
N LEU A 304 -31.26 0.65 -15.05
CA LEU A 304 -30.29 0.09 -14.12
C LEU A 304 -30.85 0.19 -12.69
N GLU A 305 -30.78 -0.91 -11.94
CA GLU A 305 -31.13 -1.00 -10.52
C GLU A 305 -29.85 -1.20 -9.68
N TYR A 306 -29.63 -0.32 -8.70
CA TYR A 306 -28.48 -0.37 -7.80
C TYR A 306 -28.81 0.18 -6.41
N PHE A 307 -27.97 -0.16 -5.44
CA PHE A 307 -28.00 0.37 -4.07
C PHE A 307 -26.63 0.90 -3.67
N VAL A 308 -26.58 2.04 -2.98
CA VAL A 308 -25.35 2.64 -2.46
C VAL A 308 -25.56 3.10 -1.02
N ASP A 309 -24.68 2.65 -0.12
CA ASP A 309 -24.56 3.16 1.24
C ASP A 309 -23.17 3.78 1.44
N PHE A 310 -23.12 4.95 2.07
CA PHE A 310 -21.86 5.60 2.42
C PHE A 310 -21.61 5.48 3.93
N ILE A 311 -20.44 4.96 4.27
CA ILE A 311 -19.96 4.81 5.63
C ILE A 311 -18.81 5.80 5.85
N PRO A 312 -19.06 6.94 6.51
CA PRO A 312 -18.02 7.90 6.86
C PRO A 312 -16.94 7.26 7.72
N LYS A 313 -15.66 7.61 7.48
CA LYS A 313 -14.52 7.00 8.20
C LYS A 313 -14.68 7.06 9.74
N ASP A 314 -15.21 8.17 10.26
CA ASP A 314 -15.35 8.44 11.70
C ASP A 314 -16.34 7.48 12.37
N LEU A 315 -17.22 6.85 11.59
CA LEU A 315 -18.22 5.91 12.10
C LEU A 315 -17.82 4.44 11.94
N VAL A 316 -16.69 4.15 11.29
CA VAL A 316 -16.13 2.80 11.14
C VAL A 316 -15.48 2.32 12.44
N HIS A 317 -15.11 3.25 13.33
CA HIS A 317 -14.20 3.00 14.46
C HIS A 317 -14.79 3.30 15.86
N LEU A 318 -16.11 3.18 16.05
CA LEU A 318 -16.72 3.31 17.37
C LEU A 318 -16.73 1.93 18.05
N PRO A 319 -15.91 1.68 19.10
CA PRO A 319 -15.91 2.50 20.32
C PRO A 319 -14.52 2.96 20.84
N PRO A 320 -14.46 4.11 21.54
CA PRO A 320 -13.24 4.76 22.06
C PRO A 320 -12.51 4.03 23.20
N GLU A 321 -13.03 2.90 23.68
CA GLU A 321 -12.48 2.17 24.83
C GLU A 321 -11.72 0.89 24.44
N LYS A 322 -11.66 0.56 23.14
CA LYS A 322 -10.86 -0.55 22.62
C LYS A 322 -9.69 0.01 21.81
N PRO A 323 -8.52 -0.66 21.84
CA PRO A 323 -7.38 -0.24 21.01
C PRO A 323 -7.82 -0.07 19.55
N VAL A 324 -7.18 0.90 18.87
CA VAL A 324 -7.33 1.15 17.43
C VAL A 324 -7.47 -0.18 16.72
N GLY A 325 -8.52 -0.38 15.94
CA GLY A 325 -8.79 -1.68 15.30
C GLY A 325 -7.62 -2.09 14.41
N MET A 326 -6.65 -2.81 14.94
CA MET A 326 -5.45 -3.25 14.22
C MET A 326 -5.78 -4.29 13.16
N VAL A 327 -6.89 -5.00 13.34
CA VAL A 327 -7.39 -5.99 12.37
C VAL A 327 -8.05 -5.26 11.22
N VAL A 328 -7.57 -5.53 10.01
CA VAL A 328 -8.19 -5.05 8.77
C VAL A 328 -9.34 -6.00 8.41
N PRO A 329 -10.58 -5.52 8.33
CA PRO A 329 -11.73 -6.37 8.00
C PRO A 329 -11.85 -6.63 6.50
N GLY A 330 -12.51 -7.73 6.13
CA GLY A 330 -12.87 -8.02 4.73
C GLY A 330 -11.68 -8.33 3.82
N VAL A 331 -10.65 -8.99 4.36
CA VAL A 331 -9.45 -9.44 3.65
C VAL A 331 -9.34 -10.97 3.65
N TYR A 332 -8.45 -11.52 2.81
CA TYR A 332 -8.34 -12.96 2.60
C TYR A 332 -7.81 -13.72 3.83
N PHE A 333 -6.73 -13.23 4.46
CA PHE A 333 -6.12 -13.87 5.61
C PHE A 333 -6.60 -13.26 6.95
N PRO A 334 -6.90 -14.11 7.95
CA PRO A 334 -7.36 -13.65 9.25
C PRO A 334 -6.21 -13.09 10.09
N LEU A 335 -6.57 -12.54 11.25
CA LEU A 335 -5.62 -12.28 12.34
C LEU A 335 -4.99 -13.60 12.80
N ARG A 336 -3.67 -13.59 13.02
CA ARG A 336 -2.93 -14.63 13.73
C ARG A 336 -2.32 -14.04 15.00
N GLU A 337 -2.52 -14.70 16.12
CA GLU A 337 -2.00 -14.27 17.43
C GLU A 337 -0.83 -15.16 17.86
N SER A 338 -0.13 -14.73 18.92
CA SER A 338 0.93 -15.52 19.57
C SER A 338 2.12 -15.87 18.66
N ASN A 339 2.50 -14.93 17.79
CA ASN A 339 3.68 -15.04 16.95
C ASN A 339 4.93 -14.48 17.65
N ARG A 340 6.10 -14.84 17.11
CA ARG A 340 7.36 -14.14 17.37
C ARG A 340 7.85 -13.49 16.08
N ILE A 341 8.40 -12.28 16.22
CA ILE A 341 8.86 -11.49 15.09
C ILE A 341 10.30 -11.04 15.31
N ARG A 342 11.11 -11.08 14.25
CA ARG A 342 12.35 -10.30 14.16
C ARG A 342 12.26 -9.33 12.99
N LEU A 343 12.76 -8.12 13.21
CA LEU A 343 12.76 -7.05 12.22
C LEU A 343 14.20 -6.77 11.81
N TYR A 344 14.44 -6.63 10.50
CA TYR A 344 15.77 -6.43 9.93
C TYR A 344 15.84 -5.11 9.20
N ILE A 345 16.94 -4.40 9.40
CA ILE A 345 17.37 -3.27 8.57
C ILE A 345 18.55 -3.78 7.75
N ASN A 346 18.45 -3.65 6.43
CA ASN A 346 19.41 -4.17 5.46
C ASN A 346 19.57 -5.69 5.51
N ALA A 347 20.52 -6.21 4.73
CA ALA A 347 20.86 -7.63 4.70
C ALA A 347 21.72 -8.05 5.90
N ASP A 348 22.54 -7.14 6.40
CA ASP A 348 23.42 -7.34 7.55
C ASP A 348 23.60 -6.00 8.32
N ASP A 349 24.23 -6.06 9.49
CA ASP A 349 24.61 -4.89 10.30
C ASP A 349 26.03 -5.12 10.84
N ASN A 350 26.92 -4.17 10.57
CA ASN A 350 28.34 -4.20 10.97
C ASN A 350 28.60 -3.62 12.37
N GLY A 351 27.55 -3.25 13.11
CA GLY A 351 27.63 -2.69 14.46
C GLY A 351 27.88 -1.18 14.51
N ASN A 352 27.90 -0.48 13.38
CA ASN A 352 28.12 0.98 13.36
C ASN A 352 26.88 1.81 13.71
N THR A 353 25.69 1.20 13.74
CA THR A 353 24.46 1.90 14.12
C THR A 353 24.52 2.33 15.59
N PRO A 354 24.19 3.60 15.94
CA PRO A 354 24.18 4.04 17.33
C PRO A 354 23.31 3.16 18.23
N THR A 355 23.77 2.91 19.46
CA THR A 355 23.02 2.12 20.44
C THR A 355 21.66 2.75 20.75
N VAL A 356 20.58 1.98 20.55
CA VAL A 356 19.21 2.42 20.85
C VAL A 356 18.70 1.75 22.11
N LYS A 357 18.37 2.54 23.12
CA LYS A 357 17.63 2.08 24.31
C LYS A 357 16.17 2.53 24.23
N TYR A 358 15.20 1.67 24.52
CA TYR A 358 13.77 1.94 24.37
C TYR A 358 12.93 1.38 25.52
N GLY A 359 11.64 1.71 25.53
CA GLY A 359 10.71 1.37 26.61
C GLY A 359 10.57 2.46 27.70
N SER A 360 9.81 2.14 28.75
CA SER A 360 9.50 3.07 29.86
C SER A 360 10.62 3.12 30.90
N THR A 361 10.89 4.30 31.44
CA THR A 361 11.70 4.47 32.65
C THR A 361 10.78 4.39 33.88
N SER A 362 10.49 3.19 34.35
CA SER A 362 9.95 3.03 35.71
C SER A 362 11.12 2.81 36.68
N ALA A 363 10.99 3.22 37.94
CA ALA A 363 12.05 3.12 38.95
C ALA A 363 12.54 1.67 39.25
N LYS A 364 11.95 0.65 38.60
CA LYS A 364 12.24 -0.77 38.80
C LYS A 364 12.65 -1.53 37.52
N GLN A 365 12.68 -0.90 36.33
CA GLN A 365 13.06 -1.57 35.08
C GLN A 365 13.98 -0.67 34.24
N GLU A 366 15.13 -1.21 33.86
CA GLU A 366 16.04 -0.59 32.89
C GLU A 366 15.42 -0.61 31.48
N ARG A 367 15.79 0.35 30.63
CA ARG A 367 15.36 0.37 29.22
C ARG A 367 15.92 -0.85 28.48
N LYS A 368 15.12 -1.46 27.61
CA LYS A 368 15.59 -2.50 26.68
C LYS A 368 16.59 -1.88 25.71
N GLU A 369 17.64 -2.62 25.36
CA GLU A 369 18.59 -2.23 24.31
C GLU A 369 18.21 -2.96 23.02
N TRP A 370 18.21 -2.23 21.90
CA TRP A 370 17.95 -2.81 20.59
C TRP A 370 19.19 -3.55 20.13
N GLU A 371 19.04 -4.83 19.82
CA GLU A 371 20.09 -5.65 19.23
C GLU A 371 19.94 -5.65 17.71
N PRO A 372 20.93 -5.13 16.95
CA PRO A 372 20.94 -5.27 15.50
C PRO A 372 20.84 -6.74 15.08
N ARG A 373 20.03 -7.01 14.06
CA ARG A 373 19.76 -8.36 13.55
C ARG A 373 20.34 -8.50 12.15
N ARG A 374 20.86 -9.69 11.82
CA ARG A 374 21.58 -9.98 10.56
C ARG A 374 20.71 -10.87 9.66
N PHE A 375 20.04 -10.30 8.65
CA PHE A 375 19.05 -11.02 7.83
C PHE A 375 19.65 -12.18 7.04
N PHE A 376 20.70 -11.95 6.25
CA PHE A 376 21.31 -13.01 5.43
C PHE A 376 21.90 -14.13 6.28
N ARG A 377 22.49 -13.78 7.42
CA ARG A 377 22.97 -14.76 8.41
C ARG A 377 21.83 -15.63 8.95
N ASP A 378 20.73 -15.01 9.38
CA ASP A 378 19.56 -15.74 9.89
C ASP A 378 18.92 -16.65 8.82
N VAL A 379 18.89 -16.21 7.55
CA VAL A 379 18.42 -17.03 6.42
C VAL A 379 19.35 -18.21 6.17
N TYR A 380 20.67 -17.98 6.13
CA TYR A 380 21.67 -19.02 5.97
C TYR A 380 21.50 -20.09 7.06
N ASP A 381 21.44 -19.67 8.32
CA ASP A 381 21.26 -20.57 9.44
C ASP A 381 19.94 -21.35 9.34
N SER A 382 18.84 -20.71 8.93
CA SER A 382 17.55 -21.41 8.78
C SER A 382 17.57 -22.47 7.68
N ILE A 383 18.18 -22.19 6.53
CA ILE A 383 18.29 -23.18 5.43
C ILE A 383 19.22 -24.33 5.84
N CYS A 384 20.34 -24.06 6.50
CA CYS A 384 21.26 -25.09 6.99
C CYS A 384 20.54 -26.10 7.90
N HIS A 385 19.68 -25.60 8.78
CA HIS A 385 19.00 -26.39 9.80
C HIS A 385 17.65 -26.98 9.35
N ALA A 386 17.16 -26.65 8.16
CA ALA A 386 15.95 -27.24 7.59
C ALA A 386 16.11 -28.75 7.38
N ARG A 387 15.06 -29.52 7.69
CA ARG A 387 15.06 -30.99 7.61
C ARG A 387 14.05 -31.54 6.60
N HIS A 388 13.05 -30.75 6.23
CA HIS A 388 11.93 -31.22 5.43
C HIS A 388 11.62 -30.32 4.24
N MET A 389 11.70 -29.00 4.41
CA MET A 389 11.32 -28.05 3.38
C MET A 389 12.13 -26.75 3.39
N VAL A 390 12.40 -26.26 2.18
CA VAL A 390 12.87 -24.89 1.92
C VAL A 390 12.12 -24.33 0.71
N TYR A 391 11.20 -23.40 0.94
CA TYR A 391 10.42 -22.76 -0.11
C TYR A 391 10.88 -21.33 -0.32
N ILE A 392 11.11 -20.94 -1.58
CA ILE A 392 11.63 -19.61 -1.93
C ILE A 392 10.75 -18.97 -3.00
N VAL A 393 10.38 -17.72 -2.77
CA VAL A 393 9.75 -16.83 -3.74
C VAL A 393 10.64 -15.62 -3.92
N GLY A 394 10.95 -15.28 -5.16
CA GLY A 394 11.76 -14.10 -5.47
C GLY A 394 11.40 -13.50 -6.81
N TRP A 395 11.58 -12.19 -6.93
CA TRP A 395 11.60 -11.52 -8.22
C TRP A 395 12.88 -11.89 -8.98
N SER A 396 14.00 -12.03 -8.27
CA SER A 396 15.25 -12.58 -8.80
C SER A 396 15.95 -13.39 -7.72
N VAL A 397 16.63 -14.46 -8.12
CA VAL A 397 17.54 -15.21 -7.26
C VAL A 397 18.85 -15.44 -8.01
N ASP A 398 19.96 -15.09 -7.37
CA ASP A 398 21.30 -15.35 -7.91
C ASP A 398 21.96 -16.48 -7.12
N HIS A 399 22.03 -17.65 -7.76
CA HIS A 399 22.62 -18.85 -7.18
C HIS A 399 24.10 -18.72 -6.81
N THR A 400 24.82 -17.77 -7.42
CA THR A 400 26.26 -17.60 -7.20
C THR A 400 26.57 -16.80 -5.94
N LYS A 401 25.58 -16.07 -5.39
CA LYS A 401 25.83 -15.15 -4.27
C LYS A 401 25.88 -15.89 -2.96
N SER A 402 26.80 -15.46 -2.13
CA SER A 402 26.93 -15.92 -0.75
C SER A 402 25.86 -15.28 0.14
N LEU A 403 25.45 -15.96 1.21
CA LEU A 403 24.68 -15.37 2.33
C LEU A 403 25.58 -14.92 3.49
N LEU A 404 26.86 -15.27 3.45
CA LEU A 404 27.86 -14.83 4.43
C LEU A 404 28.83 -13.86 3.75
N ARG A 405 29.54 -13.03 4.53
CA ARG A 405 30.57 -12.14 3.99
C ARG A 405 31.84 -12.15 4.83
N GLY A 406 32.91 -11.65 4.23
CA GLY A 406 34.20 -11.47 4.90
C GLY A 406 34.75 -12.79 5.45
N LYS A 407 35.09 -12.82 6.73
CA LYS A 407 35.71 -14.01 7.36
C LYS A 407 34.80 -15.24 7.33
N GLU A 408 33.50 -15.07 7.54
CA GLU A 408 32.54 -16.19 7.56
C GLU A 408 32.42 -16.86 6.19
N GLU A 409 32.44 -16.05 5.12
CA GLU A 409 32.44 -16.53 3.73
C GLU A 409 33.72 -17.29 3.39
N LEU A 410 34.89 -16.70 3.69
CA LEU A 410 36.19 -17.35 3.46
C LEU A 410 36.32 -18.68 4.22
N GLU A 411 35.77 -18.75 5.42
CA GLU A 411 35.71 -19.98 6.22
C GLU A 411 34.78 -21.03 5.61
N GLY A 412 33.61 -20.61 5.08
CA GLY A 412 32.66 -21.50 4.42
C GLY A 412 33.09 -22.01 3.04
N LEU A 413 33.86 -21.21 2.30
CA LEU A 413 34.38 -21.57 0.98
C LEU A 413 35.60 -22.51 1.03
N ASN A 414 36.11 -22.88 2.22
CA ASN A 414 37.25 -23.78 2.37
C ASN A 414 36.84 -25.16 2.93
N PRO A 415 36.61 -26.17 2.08
CA PRO A 415 36.11 -27.49 2.49
C PRO A 415 37.08 -28.28 3.38
N GLN A 416 38.36 -27.89 3.42
CA GLN A 416 39.39 -28.59 4.21
C GLN A 416 39.44 -28.08 5.66
N ASN A 417 38.78 -26.96 5.96
CA ASN A 417 38.84 -26.34 7.28
C ASN A 417 37.78 -26.94 8.23
N LYS A 418 38.05 -28.13 8.76
CA LYS A 418 37.18 -28.82 9.75
C LYS A 418 37.04 -28.11 11.11
N LYS A 419 37.56 -26.89 11.26
CA LYS A 419 37.52 -26.08 12.49
C LYS A 419 36.48 -24.95 12.46
N THR A 420 35.71 -24.79 11.38
CA THR A 420 34.71 -23.73 11.25
C THR A 420 33.34 -24.21 11.74
N ASN A 421 32.51 -23.29 12.26
CA ASN A 421 31.10 -23.55 12.60
C ASN A 421 30.17 -23.41 11.37
N ILE A 422 30.71 -23.42 10.15
CA ILE A 422 29.97 -23.23 8.90
C ILE A 422 29.70 -24.61 8.29
N MET A 423 28.43 -25.01 8.23
CA MET A 423 28.03 -26.40 7.92
C MET A 423 27.98 -26.71 6.42
N TYR A 424 27.64 -25.71 5.59
CA TYR A 424 27.39 -25.86 4.16
C TYR A 424 28.10 -24.78 3.35
N SER A 425 28.01 -24.86 2.03
CA SER A 425 28.46 -23.77 1.16
C SER A 425 27.73 -22.47 1.52
N PRO A 426 28.43 -21.32 1.58
CA PRO A 426 27.76 -20.04 1.82
C PRO A 426 27.02 -19.54 0.58
N ASN A 427 27.34 -20.05 -0.62
CA ASN A 427 26.66 -19.72 -1.87
C ASN A 427 25.28 -20.36 -1.94
N ILE A 428 24.25 -19.56 -2.24
CA ILE A 428 22.85 -19.95 -2.18
C ILE A 428 22.56 -21.19 -3.04
N GLY A 429 23.07 -21.23 -4.28
CA GLY A 429 22.83 -22.34 -5.21
C GLY A 429 23.34 -23.68 -4.68
N GLU A 430 24.60 -23.68 -4.25
CA GLU A 430 25.26 -24.87 -3.70
C GLU A 430 24.63 -25.30 -2.37
N LEU A 431 24.28 -24.34 -1.50
CA LEU A 431 23.56 -24.61 -0.26
C LEU A 431 22.23 -25.35 -0.54
N LEU A 432 21.44 -24.85 -1.49
CA LEU A 432 20.16 -25.46 -1.84
C LEU A 432 20.32 -26.85 -2.47
N ASN A 433 21.31 -27.06 -3.35
CA ASN A 433 21.63 -28.38 -3.88
C ASN A 433 22.03 -29.36 -2.76
N GLN A 434 22.91 -28.94 -1.85
CA GLN A 434 23.34 -29.75 -0.70
C GLN A 434 22.14 -30.17 0.17
N LYS A 435 21.21 -29.24 0.47
CA LYS A 435 20.00 -29.54 1.23
C LYS A 435 19.06 -30.47 0.47
N ALA A 436 18.88 -30.25 -0.84
CA ALA A 436 18.05 -31.13 -1.67
C ALA A 436 18.65 -32.54 -1.76
N ASP A 437 19.97 -32.68 -1.75
CA ASP A 437 20.65 -33.97 -1.75
C ASP A 437 20.47 -34.77 -0.46
N GLU A 438 20.29 -34.09 0.66
CA GLU A 438 19.92 -34.69 1.96
C GLU A 438 18.44 -35.10 2.04
N GLY A 439 17.65 -34.81 1.00
CA GLY A 439 16.22 -35.13 0.94
C GLY A 439 15.29 -34.05 1.47
N VAL A 440 15.79 -32.83 1.69
CA VAL A 440 14.95 -31.66 1.94
C VAL A 440 14.23 -31.28 0.65
N ILE A 441 12.92 -31.05 0.70
CA ILE A 441 12.15 -30.63 -0.47
C ILE A 441 12.38 -29.13 -0.68
N VAL A 442 13.07 -28.79 -1.77
CA VAL A 442 13.39 -27.41 -2.13
C VAL A 442 12.53 -26.97 -3.31
N ASN A 443 11.55 -26.09 -3.08
CA ASN A 443 10.64 -25.58 -4.11
C ASN A 443 10.85 -24.08 -4.30
N MET A 444 11.04 -23.63 -5.54
CA MET A 444 11.31 -22.23 -5.85
C MET A 444 10.33 -21.68 -6.89
N LEU A 445 9.73 -20.53 -6.58
CA LEU A 445 8.91 -19.72 -7.48
C LEU A 445 9.66 -18.43 -7.80
N VAL A 446 10.30 -18.37 -8.97
CA VAL A 446 11.04 -17.18 -9.41
C VAL A 446 10.38 -16.61 -10.67
N TRP A 447 10.38 -15.29 -10.81
CA TRP A 447 9.80 -14.64 -11.99
C TRP A 447 10.62 -14.97 -13.26
N ASP A 448 9.92 -15.24 -14.37
CA ASP A 448 10.51 -15.47 -15.70
C ASP A 448 10.49 -14.16 -16.49
N ASP A 449 11.67 -13.57 -16.70
CA ASP A 449 11.84 -12.38 -17.53
C ASP A 449 11.85 -12.82 -18.99
N ASN A 450 10.70 -12.72 -19.67
CA ASN A 450 10.57 -13.11 -21.09
C ASN A 450 11.47 -12.33 -22.05
N THR A 451 12.24 -11.34 -21.58
CA THR A 451 13.27 -10.66 -22.39
C THR A 451 14.65 -11.30 -22.30
N SER A 452 14.86 -12.26 -21.38
CA SER A 452 16.01 -13.15 -21.31
C SER A 452 15.77 -14.38 -22.21
N ASN A 453 16.80 -14.87 -22.90
CA ASN A 453 16.73 -16.11 -23.68
C ASN A 453 18.12 -16.74 -23.88
N SER A 454 18.18 -17.89 -24.55
CA SER A 454 19.43 -18.63 -24.81
C SER A 454 20.51 -17.82 -25.56
N LEU A 455 20.15 -16.72 -26.24
CA LEU A 455 21.07 -15.82 -26.93
C LEU A 455 21.42 -14.55 -26.11
N LYS A 456 20.58 -14.17 -25.14
CA LYS A 456 20.78 -13.09 -24.16
C LYS A 456 20.43 -13.58 -22.75
N LYS A 457 21.44 -14.13 -22.06
CA LYS A 457 21.31 -14.75 -20.72
C LYS A 457 20.97 -13.78 -19.57
N VAL A 458 20.91 -12.47 -19.83
CA VAL A 458 20.47 -11.44 -18.87
C VAL A 458 19.40 -10.61 -19.57
N GLY A 459 18.21 -10.57 -18.98
CA GLY A 459 17.06 -9.83 -19.51
C GLY A 459 17.20 -8.31 -19.35
N VAL A 460 16.24 -7.56 -19.91
CA VAL A 460 16.26 -6.08 -19.95
C VAL A 460 16.17 -5.45 -18.55
N VAL A 461 15.67 -6.20 -17.57
CA VAL A 461 15.60 -5.74 -16.16
C VAL A 461 16.63 -6.42 -15.24
N GLY A 462 17.60 -7.15 -15.79
CA GLY A 462 18.75 -7.65 -15.02
C GLY A 462 18.47 -8.87 -14.13
N THR A 463 17.46 -9.68 -14.42
CA THR A 463 17.26 -10.96 -13.71
C THR A 463 18.28 -12.02 -14.15
N MET A 464 18.43 -13.05 -13.31
CA MET A 464 19.34 -14.19 -13.55
C MET A 464 18.60 -15.52 -13.71
N ASP A 465 17.34 -15.44 -14.12
CA ASP A 465 16.40 -16.54 -14.31
C ASP A 465 16.94 -17.64 -15.24
N GLU A 466 17.47 -17.31 -16.42
CA GLU A 466 18.02 -18.34 -17.32
C GLU A 466 19.28 -19.03 -16.78
N GLN A 467 20.15 -18.28 -16.08
CA GLN A 467 21.35 -18.87 -15.45
C GLN A 467 20.97 -19.76 -14.27
N LEU A 468 19.93 -19.38 -13.53
CA LEU A 468 19.35 -20.16 -12.45
C LEU A 468 18.74 -21.46 -12.99
N ARG A 469 18.04 -21.40 -14.14
CA ARG A 469 17.51 -22.57 -14.85
C ARG A 469 18.61 -23.54 -15.26
N ASP A 470 19.67 -23.02 -15.88
CA ASP A 470 20.84 -23.81 -16.29
C ASP A 470 21.49 -24.49 -15.07
N PHE A 471 21.66 -23.76 -13.95
CA PHE A 471 22.34 -24.26 -12.75
C PHE A 471 21.58 -25.40 -12.05
N PHE A 472 20.26 -25.28 -11.90
CA PHE A 472 19.44 -26.32 -11.28
C PHE A 472 18.98 -27.41 -12.24
N HIS A 473 19.38 -27.36 -13.51
CA HIS A 473 19.00 -28.38 -14.48
C HIS A 473 19.53 -29.76 -14.07
N GLY A 474 18.62 -30.70 -13.85
CA GLY A 474 18.95 -32.07 -13.42
C GLY A 474 19.30 -32.21 -11.93
N SER A 475 19.19 -31.14 -11.14
CA SER A 475 19.31 -31.22 -9.68
C SER A 475 17.98 -31.65 -9.04
N LYS A 476 17.99 -31.87 -7.72
CA LYS A 476 16.79 -32.20 -6.92
C LYS A 476 16.00 -30.96 -6.47
N VAL A 477 16.44 -29.77 -6.86
CA VAL A 477 15.73 -28.51 -6.57
C VAL A 477 14.61 -28.31 -7.58
N ASN A 478 13.39 -28.12 -7.09
CA ASN A 478 12.21 -27.89 -7.94
C ASN A 478 12.09 -26.39 -8.25
N LEU A 479 12.77 -25.93 -9.29
CA LEU A 479 12.67 -24.55 -9.79
C LEU A 479 11.51 -24.38 -10.77
N ARG A 480 10.67 -23.38 -10.52
CA ARG A 480 9.67 -22.89 -11.47
C ARG A 480 9.93 -21.42 -11.79
N LEU A 481 10.24 -21.16 -13.06
CA LEU A 481 10.26 -19.83 -13.64
C LEU A 481 8.90 -19.54 -14.24
N ILE A 482 8.26 -18.48 -13.76
CA ILE A 482 6.87 -18.19 -14.12
C ILE A 482 6.71 -16.77 -14.67
N PRO A 483 6.21 -16.61 -15.92
CA PRO A 483 5.87 -15.31 -16.45
C PRO A 483 4.50 -14.85 -15.96
N MET A 484 4.32 -13.54 -15.85
CA MET A 484 3.01 -12.97 -15.50
C MET A 484 1.98 -13.20 -16.60
N GLY A 485 0.75 -13.56 -16.24
CA GLY A 485 -0.36 -13.72 -17.19
C GLY A 485 -0.45 -15.10 -17.86
N MET A 486 0.27 -16.11 -17.36
CA MET A 486 0.24 -17.49 -17.89
C MET A 486 -1.19 -18.09 -18.01
N GLY A 487 -2.13 -17.66 -17.17
CA GLY A 487 -3.55 -18.03 -17.19
C GLY A 487 -4.51 -17.11 -17.98
N ASP A 488 -4.02 -16.20 -18.83
CA ASP A 488 -4.89 -15.40 -19.71
C ASP A 488 -5.19 -16.18 -21.01
N GLY A 489 -6.47 -16.51 -21.25
CA GLY A 489 -6.91 -17.18 -22.48
C GLY A 489 -6.75 -16.35 -23.75
N ASN A 490 -6.57 -15.03 -23.61
CA ASN A 490 -6.26 -14.14 -24.74
C ASN A 490 -4.74 -14.01 -24.93
N VAL A 491 -4.23 -14.52 -26.05
CA VAL A 491 -2.78 -14.58 -26.37
C VAL A 491 -2.12 -13.19 -26.37
N GLN A 492 -2.77 -12.16 -26.92
CA GLN A 492 -2.22 -10.81 -26.94
C GLN A 492 -2.12 -10.22 -25.53
N LYS A 493 -3.15 -10.40 -24.69
CA LYS A 493 -3.14 -9.94 -23.29
C LYS A 493 -2.14 -10.73 -22.46
N LYS A 494 -2.00 -12.04 -22.68
CA LYS A 494 -0.99 -12.90 -22.06
C LYS A 494 0.41 -12.37 -22.35
N PHE A 495 0.76 -12.18 -23.62
CA PHE A 495 2.05 -11.63 -24.04
C PHE A 495 2.31 -10.23 -23.46
N ARG A 496 1.29 -9.37 -23.46
CA ARG A 496 1.37 -8.03 -22.90
C ARG A 496 1.64 -8.03 -21.39
N ASN A 497 0.88 -8.82 -20.63
CA ASN A 497 1.05 -8.88 -19.17
C ASN A 497 2.41 -9.50 -18.81
N ALA A 498 2.85 -10.50 -19.55
CA ALA A 498 4.13 -11.18 -19.39
C ALA A 498 5.33 -10.27 -19.65
N MET A 499 5.18 -9.23 -20.48
CA MET A 499 6.20 -8.21 -20.71
C MET A 499 6.21 -7.09 -19.67
N TYR A 500 5.07 -6.78 -19.05
CA TYR A 500 4.93 -5.52 -18.30
C TYR A 500 4.84 -5.69 -16.80
N TYR A 501 4.33 -6.82 -16.32
CA TYR A 501 4.12 -7.08 -14.90
C TYR A 501 5.01 -8.21 -14.41
N THR A 502 5.28 -8.23 -13.12
CA THR A 502 6.22 -9.18 -12.50
C THR A 502 5.61 -9.93 -11.33
N HIS A 503 6.20 -11.08 -10.99
CA HIS A 503 6.04 -11.65 -9.66
C HIS A 503 7.03 -10.99 -8.72
N HIS A 504 6.55 -10.11 -7.84
CA HIS A 504 7.41 -9.23 -7.07
C HIS A 504 7.50 -9.57 -5.57
N GLN A 505 6.83 -10.64 -5.15
CA GLN A 505 6.91 -11.20 -3.79
C GLN A 505 8.35 -11.68 -3.48
N LYS A 506 8.84 -11.38 -2.27
CA LYS A 506 10.06 -11.98 -1.71
C LYS A 506 9.70 -12.71 -0.41
N CYS A 507 9.85 -14.02 -0.39
CA CYS A 507 9.51 -14.83 0.77
C CYS A 507 10.36 -16.12 0.84
N ILE A 508 10.77 -16.50 2.04
CA ILE A 508 11.51 -17.75 2.29
C ILE A 508 10.80 -18.48 3.43
N ILE A 509 10.54 -19.77 3.30
CA ILE A 509 9.84 -20.57 4.31
C ILE A 509 10.62 -21.86 4.54
N CYS A 510 10.98 -22.13 5.80
CA CYS A 510 11.72 -23.32 6.18
C CYS A 510 11.08 -23.98 7.41
N ASP A 511 11.28 -25.29 7.56
CA ASP A 511 11.14 -25.92 8.87
C ASP A 511 12.40 -25.74 9.71
N THR A 512 12.25 -25.88 11.03
CA THR A 512 13.35 -25.77 12.01
C THR A 512 13.64 -27.13 12.65
N PRO A 513 14.78 -27.30 13.36
CA PRO A 513 15.09 -28.52 14.09
C PRO A 513 14.07 -28.91 15.16
N LYS A 514 13.24 -27.96 15.63
CA LYS A 514 12.13 -28.18 16.55
C LYS A 514 10.85 -28.67 15.86
N SER A 515 10.89 -28.93 14.55
CA SER A 515 9.71 -29.21 13.72
C SER A 515 8.70 -28.07 13.80
N GLU A 516 9.19 -26.83 13.77
CA GLU A 516 8.39 -25.61 13.69
C GLU A 516 8.63 -24.91 12.35
N LEU A 517 7.70 -24.06 11.89
CA LEU A 517 7.91 -23.23 10.70
C LEU A 517 8.54 -21.87 11.06
N VAL A 518 9.42 -21.41 10.17
CA VAL A 518 9.91 -20.03 10.12
C VAL A 518 9.72 -19.48 8.71
N ALA A 519 9.31 -18.22 8.61
CA ALA A 519 9.17 -17.55 7.33
C ALA A 519 9.81 -16.16 7.34
N TYR A 520 10.28 -15.72 6.19
CA TYR A 520 10.85 -14.39 5.96
C TYR A 520 10.02 -13.67 4.90
N VAL A 521 9.71 -12.39 5.12
CA VAL A 521 8.97 -11.55 4.18
C VAL A 521 9.42 -10.09 4.27
N GLY A 522 9.60 -9.44 3.13
CA GLY A 522 10.13 -8.07 3.05
C GLY A 522 10.49 -7.63 1.62
N GLY A 523 11.37 -6.63 1.52
CA GLY A 523 11.81 -6.05 0.24
C GLY A 523 13.05 -6.70 -0.37
N ILE A 524 13.81 -7.47 0.41
CA ILE A 524 15.12 -8.03 0.00
C ILE A 524 14.96 -9.35 -0.78
N ASP A 525 15.42 -9.38 -2.03
CA ASP A 525 15.61 -10.59 -2.84
C ASP A 525 16.97 -11.26 -2.53
N LEU A 526 17.07 -12.57 -2.74
CA LEU A 526 18.32 -13.33 -2.64
C LEU A 526 19.14 -13.22 -3.94
N THR A 527 19.56 -12.00 -4.30
CA THR A 527 20.23 -11.69 -5.56
C THR A 527 21.37 -10.69 -5.37
N TYR A 528 22.20 -10.50 -6.39
CA TYR A 528 23.33 -9.56 -6.35
C TYR A 528 22.92 -8.11 -6.04
N GLY A 529 23.83 -7.37 -5.41
CA GLY A 529 23.68 -5.96 -5.04
C GLY A 529 22.84 -5.68 -3.80
N ARG A 530 22.18 -6.70 -3.22
CA ARG A 530 21.27 -6.55 -2.06
C ARG A 530 22.00 -6.64 -0.73
N TYR A 531 23.22 -7.19 -0.71
CA TYR A 531 24.01 -7.20 0.52
C TYR A 531 24.45 -5.77 0.89
N GLU A 532 24.11 -5.38 2.10
CA GLU A 532 24.48 -4.11 2.71
C GLU A 532 24.62 -4.32 4.21
N ASP A 533 25.70 -3.80 4.78
CA ASP A 533 26.10 -4.03 6.18
C ASP A 533 25.79 -2.82 7.07
N GLY A 534 25.14 -1.80 6.52
CA GLY A 534 24.77 -0.58 7.22
C GLY A 534 25.85 0.51 7.22
N SER A 535 27.04 0.27 6.66
CA SER A 535 28.00 1.37 6.40
C SER A 535 27.61 2.22 5.20
N TYR A 536 26.84 1.65 4.26
CA TYR A 536 26.54 2.23 2.95
C TYR A 536 27.78 2.72 2.21
N SER A 537 28.88 1.97 2.31
CA SER A 537 30.12 2.39 1.68
C SER A 537 29.99 2.50 0.16
N LEU A 538 30.59 3.57 -0.39
CA LEU A 538 30.62 3.83 -1.82
C LEU A 538 31.83 3.19 -2.49
N PHE A 539 32.98 3.24 -1.82
CA PHE A 539 34.27 2.85 -2.37
C PHE A 539 35.09 1.90 -1.48
N ARG A 540 34.88 1.89 -0.15
CA ARG A 540 35.79 1.20 0.79
C ARG A 540 35.62 -0.31 0.82
N THR A 541 34.46 -0.82 0.39
CA THR A 541 34.15 -2.25 0.39
C THR A 541 34.33 -2.92 -0.98
N LEU A 542 34.79 -2.17 -1.98
CA LEU A 542 34.94 -2.66 -3.37
C LEU A 542 36.00 -3.78 -3.50
N ASP A 543 36.97 -3.83 -2.60
CA ASP A 543 38.01 -4.87 -2.56
C ASP A 543 37.75 -5.96 -1.51
N SER A 544 36.64 -5.86 -0.76
CA SER A 544 36.27 -6.76 0.34
C SER A 544 34.83 -7.29 0.19
N GLU A 545 33.89 -6.87 1.03
CA GLU A 545 32.53 -7.43 1.13
C GLU A 545 31.71 -7.31 -0.16
N HIS A 546 32.02 -6.33 -1.03
CA HIS A 546 31.32 -6.09 -2.28
C HIS A 546 32.16 -6.40 -3.53
N LYS A 547 33.34 -7.00 -3.39
CA LYS A 547 34.24 -7.29 -4.52
C LYS A 547 33.59 -8.13 -5.61
N ASP A 548 32.95 -9.22 -5.20
CA ASP A 548 32.24 -10.14 -6.09
C ASP A 548 30.72 -9.87 -6.10
N ASP A 549 30.29 -8.71 -5.59
CA ASP A 549 28.89 -8.29 -5.46
C ASP A 549 28.70 -6.79 -5.79
N PHE A 550 29.52 -6.26 -6.71
CA PHE A 550 29.43 -4.89 -7.15
C PHE A 550 28.13 -4.65 -7.91
N TYR A 551 27.45 -3.55 -7.57
CA TYR A 551 26.21 -3.16 -8.21
C TYR A 551 26.09 -1.64 -8.32
N ASN A 552 25.77 -1.14 -9.50
CA ASN A 552 25.30 0.23 -9.71
C ASN A 552 24.53 0.33 -11.03
N ALA A 553 23.22 0.60 -10.96
CA ALA A 553 22.36 0.81 -12.13
C ALA A 553 22.09 2.31 -12.40
N CYS A 554 22.47 3.18 -11.47
CA CYS A 554 22.24 4.63 -11.51
C CYS A 554 23.39 5.41 -12.16
N ALA A 555 24.56 4.79 -12.32
CA ALA A 555 25.72 5.38 -12.95
C ALA A 555 26.50 4.37 -13.80
N ALA A 556 27.13 4.85 -14.87
CA ALA A 556 28.01 4.06 -15.70
C ALA A 556 29.41 3.97 -15.08
N VAL A 557 29.60 3.00 -14.18
CA VAL A 557 30.83 2.79 -13.39
C VAL A 557 31.20 1.31 -13.30
N THR A 558 32.42 1.02 -12.86
CA THR A 558 32.98 -0.34 -12.73
C THR A 558 33.37 -0.64 -11.28
N PRO A 559 33.58 -1.92 -10.90
CA PRO A 559 34.10 -2.27 -9.58
C PRO A 559 35.42 -1.58 -9.23
N ASP A 560 36.31 -1.39 -10.21
CA ASP A 560 37.62 -0.75 -10.00
C ASP A 560 37.52 0.77 -9.78
N THR A 561 36.45 1.39 -10.28
CA THR A 561 36.28 2.85 -10.20
C THR A 561 35.28 3.26 -9.13
N GLY A 562 34.26 2.45 -8.85
CA GLY A 562 33.11 2.86 -8.06
C GLY A 562 32.43 4.14 -8.58
N PRO A 563 31.53 4.75 -7.79
CA PRO A 563 30.99 4.20 -6.54
C PRO A 563 30.08 2.99 -6.81
N ARG A 564 29.97 2.05 -5.87
CA ARG A 564 28.79 1.15 -5.86
C ARG A 564 27.52 1.95 -5.56
N GLN A 565 26.36 1.33 -5.74
CA GLN A 565 25.06 1.79 -5.28
C GLN A 565 24.70 1.07 -3.97
N PRO A 566 24.86 1.72 -2.79
CA PRO A 566 24.39 1.17 -1.52
C PRO A 566 22.90 0.79 -1.53
N TRP A 567 22.52 -0.24 -0.76
CA TRP A 567 21.17 -0.81 -0.81
C TRP A 567 20.51 -0.80 0.57
N HIS A 568 19.62 0.17 0.80
CA HIS A 568 18.82 0.25 2.02
C HIS A 568 17.48 -0.45 1.84
N ASP A 569 17.16 -1.40 2.72
CA ASP A 569 15.95 -2.20 2.63
C ASP A 569 15.51 -2.77 3.98
N ILE A 570 14.28 -3.28 4.06
CA ILE A 570 13.67 -3.80 5.29
C ILE A 570 13.12 -5.22 5.06
N HIS A 571 13.31 -6.08 6.06
CA HIS A 571 12.77 -7.44 6.05
C HIS A 571 12.24 -7.84 7.43
N SER A 572 11.45 -8.90 7.48
CA SER A 572 10.95 -9.48 8.74
C SER A 572 11.04 -11.00 8.73
N ARG A 573 11.24 -11.59 9.91
CA ARG A 573 11.11 -13.02 10.18
C ARG A 573 9.89 -13.23 11.05
N VAL A 574 9.08 -14.23 10.69
CA VAL A 574 7.83 -14.62 11.34
C VAL A 574 7.96 -16.06 11.82
N GLU A 575 7.57 -16.29 13.06
CA GLU A 575 7.44 -17.61 13.67
C GLU A 575 6.08 -17.72 14.37
N GLY A 576 5.46 -18.90 14.32
CA GLY A 576 4.11 -19.12 14.83
C GLY A 576 3.07 -19.14 13.71
N LEU A 577 1.79 -18.92 14.06
CA LEU A 577 0.67 -19.13 13.15
C LEU A 577 0.67 -18.24 11.90
N GLY A 578 1.33 -17.08 11.94
CA GLY A 578 1.53 -16.20 10.77
C GLY A 578 2.32 -16.85 9.64
N THR A 579 3.14 -17.86 9.94
CA THR A 579 3.87 -18.63 8.92
C THR A 579 2.95 -19.46 8.04
N LEU A 580 1.80 -19.90 8.56
CA LEU A 580 0.81 -20.66 7.79
C LEU A 580 0.18 -19.85 6.67
N ASP A 581 -0.03 -18.55 6.89
CA ASP A 581 -0.63 -17.69 5.86
C ASP A 581 0.37 -17.45 4.71
N LEU A 582 1.66 -17.29 5.05
CA LEU A 582 2.74 -17.19 4.06
C LEU A 582 2.91 -18.50 3.29
N LEU A 583 2.85 -19.65 3.98
CA LEU A 583 2.88 -20.97 3.36
C LEU A 583 1.68 -21.18 2.44
N GLN A 584 0.47 -20.88 2.91
CA GLN A 584 -0.74 -20.98 2.08
C GLN A 584 -0.62 -20.11 0.82
N ASN A 585 -0.09 -18.89 0.93
CA ASN A 585 0.19 -18.08 -0.26
C ASN A 585 1.15 -18.77 -1.23
N PHE A 586 2.22 -19.39 -0.73
CA PHE A 586 3.15 -20.15 -1.57
C PHE A 586 2.45 -21.33 -2.25
N GLU A 587 1.73 -22.15 -1.50
CA GLU A 587 1.05 -23.36 -2.00
C GLU A 587 -0.03 -23.03 -3.03
N GLU A 588 -0.86 -22.01 -2.77
CA GLU A 588 -1.87 -21.54 -3.71
C GLU A 588 -1.26 -21.08 -5.03
N ARG A 589 -0.10 -20.42 -4.98
CA ARG A 589 0.66 -20.03 -6.17
C ARG A 589 1.31 -21.21 -6.86
N TRP A 590 1.95 -22.11 -6.11
CA TRP A 590 2.59 -23.31 -6.64
C TRP A 590 1.60 -24.10 -7.51
N VAL A 591 0.45 -24.43 -6.94
CA VAL A 591 -0.61 -25.18 -7.63
C VAL A 591 -1.26 -24.33 -8.73
N GLY A 592 -1.53 -23.05 -8.46
CA GLY A 592 -2.13 -22.13 -9.44
C GLY A 592 -1.27 -21.90 -10.69
N GLN A 593 0.03 -22.20 -10.61
CA GLN A 593 1.00 -21.96 -11.69
C GLN A 593 1.64 -23.27 -12.19
N GLY A 594 0.89 -24.37 -12.10
CA GLY A 594 1.21 -25.66 -12.73
C GLY A 594 2.05 -26.61 -11.88
N GLY A 595 2.26 -26.30 -10.60
CA GLY A 595 2.77 -27.20 -9.56
C GLY A 595 1.78 -28.28 -9.19
N GLU A 596 2.28 -29.43 -8.75
CA GLU A 596 1.43 -30.51 -8.23
C GLU A 596 1.40 -30.49 -6.70
N ASP A 597 0.27 -30.89 -6.11
CA ASP A 597 0.14 -31.03 -4.65
C ASP A 597 1.15 -32.01 -4.07
N SER A 598 1.59 -33.00 -4.86
CA SER A 598 2.61 -33.99 -4.46
C SER A 598 4.02 -33.41 -4.31
N ASP A 599 4.28 -32.24 -4.90
CA ASP A 599 5.55 -31.53 -4.74
C ASP A 599 5.64 -30.86 -3.35
N LEU A 600 4.51 -30.72 -2.65
CA LEU A 600 4.39 -29.97 -1.41
C LEU A 600 4.54 -30.86 -0.17
N VAL A 601 5.13 -30.30 0.88
CA VAL A 601 5.32 -30.99 2.15
C VAL A 601 4.04 -30.98 2.94
N ASN A 602 3.54 -32.18 3.25
CA ASN A 602 2.48 -32.37 4.20
C ASN A 602 3.01 -32.19 5.64
N LEU A 603 2.68 -31.05 6.26
CA LEU A 603 3.15 -30.71 7.61
C LEU A 603 2.80 -31.77 8.66
N GLU A 604 1.58 -32.33 8.61
CA GLU A 604 1.13 -33.35 9.56
C GLU A 604 1.96 -34.63 9.45
N ASP A 605 2.21 -35.10 8.23
CA ASP A 605 3.00 -36.32 7.98
C ASP A 605 4.45 -36.17 8.45
N LYS A 606 4.98 -34.93 8.44
CA LYS A 606 6.32 -34.60 8.91
C LYS A 606 6.37 -34.18 10.39
N GLY A 607 5.23 -34.12 11.08
CA GLY A 607 5.15 -33.67 12.47
C GLY A 607 5.55 -32.21 12.67
N ILE A 608 5.42 -31.38 11.64
CA ILE A 608 5.74 -29.95 11.70
C ILE A 608 4.55 -29.19 12.32
N SER A 609 4.78 -28.54 13.45
CA SER A 609 3.82 -27.68 14.14
C SER A 609 3.97 -26.22 13.70
N ALA A 610 2.85 -25.56 13.46
CA ALA A 610 2.82 -24.10 13.32
C ALA A 610 2.63 -23.36 14.66
N GLN A 611 2.31 -24.09 15.74
CA GLN A 611 2.30 -23.52 17.09
C GLN A 611 3.69 -23.64 17.68
N ASN A 612 4.22 -22.50 18.09
CA ASN A 612 5.48 -22.44 18.79
C ASN A 612 5.38 -23.19 20.13
N SER A 613 6.35 -24.06 20.39
CA SER A 613 6.60 -24.57 21.74
C SER A 613 6.82 -23.39 22.69
N LYS A 614 6.11 -23.38 23.83
CA LYS A 614 6.37 -22.42 24.91
C LYS A 614 7.79 -22.67 25.41
N ASN A 615 8.72 -21.73 25.24
CA ASN A 615 9.96 -21.76 26.01
C ASN A 615 9.64 -21.25 27.43
N GLU A 616 10.11 -21.95 28.45
CA GLU A 616 9.99 -21.56 29.87
C GLU A 616 10.73 -20.23 30.20
N SER A 617 11.51 -19.68 29.27
CA SER A 617 12.24 -18.41 29.42
C SER A 617 11.54 -17.19 28.81
N ASP A 618 10.44 -17.37 28.07
CA ASP A 618 9.75 -16.32 27.30
C ASP A 618 8.54 -15.71 28.06
N ASP A 619 8.49 -15.84 29.39
CA ASP A 619 7.41 -15.37 30.29
C ASP A 619 7.27 -13.83 30.39
N ASP A 620 7.78 -13.06 29.43
CA ASP A 620 7.50 -11.62 29.32
C ASP A 620 6.18 -11.48 28.54
N GLU A 621 5.05 -11.27 29.24
CA GLU A 621 3.69 -11.08 28.67
C GLU A 621 3.63 -10.02 27.53
N GLY A 622 4.67 -9.18 27.37
CA GLY A 622 4.84 -8.19 26.29
C GLY A 622 5.54 -8.69 25.02
N SER A 623 5.99 -9.94 24.94
CA SER A 623 6.80 -10.46 23.82
C SER A 623 5.99 -11.06 22.66
N SER A 624 4.69 -11.29 22.84
CA SER A 624 3.81 -11.87 21.82
C SER A 624 3.44 -10.87 20.74
N TRP A 625 3.39 -11.33 19.49
CA TRP A 625 3.03 -10.53 18.33
C TRP A 625 1.79 -11.04 17.62
N ASN A 626 1.01 -10.11 17.10
CA ASN A 626 -0.09 -10.38 16.20
C ASN A 626 0.35 -10.07 14.76
N THR A 627 -0.11 -10.89 13.83
CA THR A 627 0.15 -10.73 12.41
C THR A 627 -1.12 -10.82 11.57
N GLN A 628 -1.13 -10.13 10.43
CA GLN A 628 -2.15 -10.31 9.40
C GLN A 628 -1.51 -10.18 8.02
N LEU A 629 -1.70 -11.17 7.16
CA LEU A 629 -1.13 -11.18 5.81
C LEU A 629 -2.06 -10.47 4.82
N PHE A 630 -1.46 -9.68 3.93
CA PHE A 630 -2.13 -8.98 2.84
C PHE A 630 -1.42 -9.24 1.52
N ARG A 631 -2.18 -9.23 0.42
CA ARG A 631 -1.68 -9.47 -0.93
C ARG A 631 -2.24 -8.49 -1.95
N SER A 632 -1.47 -8.33 -3.02
CA SER A 632 -1.98 -7.93 -4.33
C SER A 632 -1.81 -9.13 -5.25
N ILE A 633 -2.90 -9.82 -5.59
CA ILE A 633 -2.84 -11.04 -6.41
C ILE A 633 -4.21 -11.32 -7.03
N ASN A 634 -4.27 -12.14 -8.09
CA ASN A 634 -5.53 -12.57 -8.69
C ASN A 634 -5.50 -14.07 -9.00
N GLU A 635 -6.66 -14.61 -9.38
CA GLU A 635 -6.86 -16.07 -9.50
C GLU A 635 -6.09 -16.72 -10.65
N ARG A 636 -5.55 -15.91 -11.57
CA ARG A 636 -4.65 -16.42 -12.63
C ARG A 636 -3.27 -16.76 -12.10
N THR A 637 -2.92 -16.23 -10.92
CA THR A 637 -1.63 -16.43 -10.27
C THR A 637 -1.72 -17.41 -9.10
N ALA A 638 -2.85 -17.45 -8.39
CA ALA A 638 -3.03 -18.29 -7.23
C ALA A 638 -4.37 -19.00 -7.29
N LYS A 639 -4.40 -20.29 -6.93
CA LYS A 639 -5.63 -21.06 -6.76
C LYS A 639 -6.38 -20.58 -5.51
N MET A 640 -7.05 -19.44 -5.64
CA MET A 640 -7.80 -18.84 -4.56
C MET A 640 -9.11 -19.60 -4.33
N VAL A 641 -9.45 -19.81 -3.07
CA VAL A 641 -10.74 -20.39 -2.70
C VAL A 641 -11.68 -19.25 -2.33
N GLU A 642 -12.72 -19.10 -3.13
CA GLU A 642 -13.85 -18.25 -2.80
C GLU A 642 -14.51 -18.80 -1.52
N PRO A 643 -14.66 -18.00 -0.45
CA PRO A 643 -15.43 -18.47 0.71
C PRO A 643 -16.85 -18.77 0.23
N LYS A 644 -17.39 -19.93 0.61
CA LYS A 644 -18.81 -20.24 0.35
C LYS A 644 -19.65 -19.12 0.97
N PHE A 645 -20.22 -18.25 0.12
CA PHE A 645 -21.27 -17.35 0.54
C PHE A 645 -22.41 -18.25 1.05
N THR A 646 -22.72 -18.19 2.34
CA THR A 646 -24.11 -18.46 2.72
C THR A 646 -24.93 -17.24 2.28
N THR A 647 -25.15 -17.12 0.97
CA THR A 647 -26.33 -16.42 0.45
C THR A 647 -27.51 -17.21 1.00
N ALA A 648 -28.11 -16.73 2.09
CA ALA A 648 -29.49 -17.11 2.32
C ALA A 648 -30.24 -16.62 1.07
N ALA A 649 -30.94 -17.52 0.39
CA ALA A 649 -31.72 -17.16 -0.77
C ALA A 649 -32.70 -16.05 -0.37
N PHE A 650 -33.02 -15.15 -1.30
CA PHE A 650 -33.99 -14.08 -1.08
C PHE A 650 -35.35 -14.61 -0.58
N GLU A 651 -35.64 -15.89 -0.88
CA GLU A 651 -36.85 -16.63 -0.54
C GLU A 651 -36.81 -17.30 0.85
N ASP A 652 -35.62 -17.50 1.45
CA ASP A 652 -35.44 -18.20 2.73
C ASP A 652 -35.64 -17.30 3.97
N VAL A 653 -35.93 -16.01 3.77
CA VAL A 653 -36.32 -15.09 4.83
C VAL A 653 -37.81 -15.26 5.11
N LYS A 654 -38.18 -16.35 5.80
CA LYS A 654 -39.47 -16.38 6.50
C LYS A 654 -39.46 -15.28 7.55
N GLY A 655 -40.35 -14.31 7.39
CA GLY A 655 -40.57 -13.25 8.35
C GLY A 655 -40.72 -13.85 9.75
N VAL A 656 -40.03 -13.24 10.71
CA VAL A 656 -40.29 -13.51 12.12
C VAL A 656 -41.70 -13.00 12.40
N GLU A 657 -42.70 -13.88 12.33
CA GLU A 657 -43.98 -13.67 13.01
C GLU A 657 -43.68 -13.58 14.50
N PHE A 658 -43.96 -12.41 15.09
CA PHE A 658 -44.04 -12.29 16.54
C PHE A 658 -45.38 -12.86 16.96
N ASP A 659 -45.40 -14.16 17.25
CA ASP A 659 -46.48 -14.76 18.01
C ASP A 659 -46.31 -14.29 19.46
N ALA A 660 -47.03 -13.21 19.80
CA ALA A 660 -47.23 -12.81 21.17
C ALA A 660 -48.02 -13.94 21.83
N GLU A 661 -47.45 -14.51 22.90
CA GLU A 661 -47.93 -15.69 23.63
C GLU A 661 -47.39 -17.03 23.11
N ARG A 662 -46.30 -17.50 23.73
CA ARG A 662 -46.19 -18.93 23.96
C ARG A 662 -45.48 -19.28 25.27
N GLU A 663 -46.29 -19.89 26.12
CA GLU A 663 -45.89 -20.65 27.29
C GLU A 663 -44.81 -21.69 26.98
N ILE A 664 -43.97 -21.91 27.98
CA ILE A 664 -43.00 -22.99 28.09
C ILE A 664 -43.71 -24.35 28.02
N LYS A 665 -43.38 -25.20 27.04
CA LYS A 665 -43.49 -26.66 27.20
C LYS A 665 -42.32 -27.42 26.58
N THR A 666 -41.84 -28.35 27.40
CA THR A 666 -40.81 -29.37 27.21
C THR A 666 -41.17 -30.46 26.20
N GLY A 667 -40.17 -31.01 25.49
CA GLY A 667 -40.09 -32.46 25.27
C GLY A 667 -40.00 -33.02 23.84
N LYS A 668 -38.86 -33.67 23.58
CA LYS A 668 -38.63 -34.95 22.87
C LYS A 668 -38.70 -35.08 21.33
N ARG A 669 -37.53 -35.52 20.82
CA ARG A 669 -37.21 -36.63 19.87
C ARG A 669 -37.41 -36.46 18.35
N LYS A 670 -36.25 -36.33 17.69
CA LYS A 670 -35.70 -37.06 16.52
C LYS A 670 -36.66 -37.89 15.64
N THR A 671 -36.53 -37.68 14.31
CA THR A 671 -36.67 -38.68 13.24
C THR A 671 -35.64 -38.36 12.14
N MET A 672 -34.63 -39.21 11.93
CA MET A 672 -34.58 -40.22 10.85
C MET A 672 -34.59 -39.64 9.41
N ALA A 673 -33.83 -38.58 9.14
CA ALA A 673 -33.52 -38.11 7.78
C ALA A 673 -32.04 -37.74 7.56
N GLU A 674 -31.16 -38.02 8.52
CA GLU A 674 -29.73 -37.61 8.49
C GLU A 674 -28.76 -38.70 7.99
N ASN A 675 -29.22 -39.81 7.40
CA ASN A 675 -28.34 -40.94 7.04
C ASN A 675 -28.12 -41.18 5.53
N PHE A 676 -28.39 -40.23 4.63
CA PHE A 676 -28.29 -40.50 3.18
C PHE A 676 -27.20 -39.76 2.38
N TRP A 677 -26.23 -39.08 3.02
CA TRP A 677 -25.12 -38.43 2.30
C TRP A 677 -23.73 -38.88 2.77
N ARG A 678 -23.48 -40.20 2.76
CA ARG A 678 -22.17 -40.76 3.07
C ARG A 678 -21.67 -41.77 2.04
N THR A 679 -21.46 -41.32 0.80
CA THR A 679 -20.51 -41.94 -0.16
C THR A 679 -20.11 -40.93 -1.23
N GLY A 680 -18.93 -40.35 -1.07
CA GLY A 680 -18.33 -39.36 -1.99
C GLY A 680 -17.11 -38.71 -1.38
N LYS A 681 -16.15 -39.51 -0.91
CA LYS A 681 -14.87 -39.04 -0.36
C LYS A 681 -13.93 -38.64 -1.51
N GLN A 682 -13.48 -37.39 -1.55
CA GLN A 682 -12.06 -37.05 -1.76
C GLN A 682 -11.76 -35.59 -1.36
N ARG A 683 -10.88 -35.44 -0.35
CA ARG A 683 -10.05 -34.27 0.04
C ARG A 683 -10.69 -32.87 0.04
N GLU A 684 -11.50 -32.59 1.07
CA GLU A 684 -11.74 -31.23 1.63
C GLU A 684 -11.35 -31.27 3.13
N GLN A 685 -10.05 -31.35 3.46
CA GLN A 685 -9.58 -31.16 4.85
C GLN A 685 -8.16 -30.57 4.86
N ARG A 686 -7.92 -29.68 5.84
CA ARG A 686 -6.77 -28.78 6.15
C ARG A 686 -7.09 -27.34 5.73
N PHE A 687 -7.42 -26.39 6.62
CA PHE A 687 -6.95 -26.13 7.99
C PHE A 687 -8.14 -25.74 8.88
N HIS A 688 -8.47 -26.58 9.87
CA HIS A 688 -9.26 -26.15 11.03
C HIS A 688 -8.36 -26.24 12.25
N ALA A 689 -7.65 -25.15 12.55
CA ALA A 689 -7.25 -24.91 13.92
C ALA A 689 -8.53 -24.69 14.73
N SER A 690 -8.82 -25.58 15.68
CA SER A 690 -9.95 -25.45 16.58
C SER A 690 -9.74 -24.24 17.49
N THR A 691 -10.21 -23.06 17.09
CA THR A 691 -10.54 -22.00 18.04
C THR A 691 -12.04 -22.05 18.25
N ALA A 692 -12.43 -22.63 19.38
CA ALA A 692 -13.76 -22.49 19.93
C ALA A 692 -13.97 -21.03 20.33
N ASP A 693 -14.33 -20.20 19.35
CA ASP A 693 -15.04 -18.94 19.54
C ASP A 693 -15.75 -18.63 18.21
N ASN A 694 -16.97 -19.16 18.11
CA ASN A 694 -17.93 -18.78 17.09
C ASN A 694 -18.28 -17.31 17.31
N ASN A 695 -17.60 -16.37 16.65
CA ASN A 695 -18.19 -15.10 16.24
C ASN A 695 -17.27 -14.35 15.26
N VAL A 696 -17.89 -13.90 14.16
CA VAL A 696 -17.36 -12.99 13.13
C VAL A 696 -16.67 -13.69 11.94
N GLU A 697 -17.37 -14.62 11.29
CA GLU A 697 -17.14 -14.91 9.86
C GLU A 697 -17.59 -13.68 9.04
N VAL A 698 -16.59 -12.92 8.56
CA VAL A 698 -16.79 -11.72 7.76
C VAL A 698 -16.65 -12.08 6.28
N SER A 699 -17.68 -11.72 5.52
CA SER A 699 -17.67 -11.64 4.05
C SER A 699 -16.35 -11.08 3.50
N ARG A 700 -15.67 -11.84 2.63
CA ARG A 700 -14.41 -11.47 1.97
C ARG A 700 -14.70 -10.97 0.55
N PRO A 701 -14.95 -9.67 0.31
CA PRO A 701 -15.10 -9.18 -1.05
C PRO A 701 -13.72 -9.15 -1.70
N LEU A 702 -13.40 -10.24 -2.40
CA LEU A 702 -12.45 -10.20 -3.51
C LEU A 702 -13.10 -9.32 -4.58
N ASP A 703 -12.36 -8.34 -5.09
CA ASP A 703 -12.92 -7.46 -6.12
C ASP A 703 -13.08 -8.29 -7.39
N ALA A 704 -14.30 -8.51 -7.88
CA ALA A 704 -14.48 -9.14 -9.19
C ALA A 704 -14.06 -8.13 -10.28
N LYS A 705 -13.03 -8.42 -11.08
CA LYS A 705 -12.72 -7.62 -12.29
C LYS A 705 -12.57 -8.57 -13.46
N ARG A 706 -13.55 -8.54 -14.38
CA ARG A 706 -13.61 -9.43 -15.55
C ARG A 706 -13.62 -10.91 -15.16
N ASP A 707 -14.52 -11.26 -14.25
CA ASP A 707 -14.77 -12.65 -13.82
C ASP A 707 -13.63 -13.30 -13.00
N LEU A 708 -12.59 -12.52 -12.68
CA LEU A 708 -11.47 -12.95 -11.85
C LEU A 708 -11.65 -12.49 -10.41
N LEU A 709 -11.32 -13.36 -9.46
CA LEU A 709 -11.08 -13.00 -8.08
C LEU A 709 -9.76 -12.26 -7.92
N VAL A 710 -9.78 -11.24 -7.05
CA VAL A 710 -8.69 -10.27 -6.90
C VAL A 710 -8.58 -9.86 -5.45
N ASP A 711 -7.40 -10.12 -4.92
CA ASP A 711 -7.00 -9.61 -3.63
C ASP A 711 -6.25 -8.29 -3.83
N LYS A 712 -6.77 -7.22 -3.22
CA LYS A 712 -6.13 -5.90 -3.11
C LYS A 712 -5.92 -5.51 -1.66
N SER A 713 -5.81 -6.49 -0.78
CA SER A 713 -5.70 -6.26 0.66
C SER A 713 -4.46 -5.48 1.03
N CYS A 714 -3.38 -5.49 0.23
CA CYS A 714 -2.24 -4.57 0.43
C CYS A 714 -2.69 -3.10 0.43
N HIS A 715 -3.48 -2.68 -0.56
CA HIS A 715 -4.02 -1.33 -0.63
C HIS A 715 -5.00 -1.04 0.51
N LYS A 716 -5.90 -1.99 0.81
CA LYS A 716 -6.87 -1.87 1.91
C LYS A 716 -6.17 -1.69 3.26
N ALA A 717 -5.12 -2.44 3.55
CA ALA A 717 -4.36 -2.37 4.79
C ALA A 717 -3.66 -1.00 4.95
N LEU A 718 -2.97 -0.53 3.91
CA LEU A 718 -2.36 0.80 3.92
C LEU A 718 -3.39 1.90 4.21
N VAL A 719 -4.53 1.87 3.50
CA VAL A 719 -5.62 2.83 3.71
C VAL A 719 -6.16 2.75 5.14
N HIS A 720 -6.43 1.54 5.64
CA HIS A 720 -6.98 1.31 6.97
C HIS A 720 -6.08 1.88 8.07
N HIS A 721 -4.78 1.57 8.03
CA HIS A 721 -3.87 2.02 9.09
C HIS A 721 -3.56 3.52 9.01
N ILE A 722 -3.44 4.10 7.80
CA ILE A 722 -3.28 5.56 7.63
C ILE A 722 -4.50 6.32 8.15
N ARG A 723 -5.72 5.84 7.86
CA ARG A 723 -6.97 6.44 8.37
C ARG A 723 -7.02 6.48 9.89
N ASN A 724 -6.49 5.44 10.52
CA ASN A 724 -6.51 5.25 11.96
C ASN A 724 -5.34 5.93 12.70
N ALA A 725 -4.32 6.41 11.98
CA ALA A 725 -3.17 7.07 12.56
C ALA A 725 -3.57 8.27 13.44
N GLN A 726 -2.97 8.35 14.63
CA GLN A 726 -3.23 9.38 15.64
C GLN A 726 -2.09 10.37 15.79
N HIS A 727 -0.84 9.92 15.69
CA HIS A 727 0.37 10.66 16.05
C HIS A 727 1.33 10.80 14.88
N SER A 728 1.70 9.71 14.24
CA SER A 728 2.73 9.76 13.20
C SER A 728 2.70 8.59 12.23
N ILE A 729 3.19 8.86 11.02
CA ILE A 729 3.47 7.86 10.00
C ILE A 729 4.96 7.98 9.64
N TYR A 730 5.68 6.87 9.71
CA TYR A 730 7.01 6.72 9.15
C TYR A 730 6.93 5.74 7.98
N MET A 731 7.35 6.15 6.80
CA MET A 731 7.23 5.35 5.58
C MET A 731 8.54 5.36 4.82
N GLU A 732 8.97 4.20 4.38
CA GLU A 732 10.06 4.04 3.41
C GLU A 732 9.51 3.29 2.20
N SER A 733 9.67 3.83 1.00
CA SER A 733 9.14 3.23 -0.23
C SER A 733 10.02 3.56 -1.44
N GLN A 734 10.34 2.55 -2.25
CA GLN A 734 11.06 2.73 -3.52
C GLN A 734 10.35 3.70 -4.48
N TYR A 735 9.02 3.71 -4.48
CA TYR A 735 8.19 4.60 -5.29
C TYR A 735 7.16 5.31 -4.44
N PHE A 736 6.89 6.58 -4.74
CA PHE A 736 5.78 7.31 -4.14
C PHE A 736 4.99 8.10 -5.19
N LEU A 737 4.06 7.39 -5.85
CA LEU A 737 3.12 7.96 -6.81
C LEU A 737 1.72 7.43 -6.56
N SER A 738 0.78 8.36 -6.37
CA SER A 738 -0.53 8.01 -5.81
C SER A 738 -1.57 9.08 -6.12
N SER A 739 -2.85 8.71 -6.02
CA SER A 739 -3.98 9.63 -5.99
C SER A 739 -4.05 10.57 -7.21
N SER A 740 -3.75 10.04 -8.41
CA SER A 740 -3.64 10.82 -9.64
C SER A 740 -4.92 11.53 -10.09
N PHE A 741 -6.06 11.21 -9.48
CA PHE A 741 -7.31 11.95 -9.64
C PHE A 741 -7.27 13.34 -8.97
N LEU A 742 -6.29 13.61 -8.11
CA LEU A 742 -6.05 14.89 -7.46
C LEU A 742 -4.96 15.74 -8.11
N TRP A 743 -4.18 15.19 -9.06
CA TRP A 743 -3.05 15.90 -9.66
C TRP A 743 -3.51 17.15 -10.43
N PRO A 744 -2.98 18.35 -10.12
CA PRO A 744 -3.46 19.59 -10.70
C PRO A 744 -3.13 19.72 -12.20
N GLU A 745 -1.98 19.22 -12.65
CA GLU A 745 -1.51 19.36 -14.03
C GLU A 745 -2.17 18.36 -14.98
N ARG A 746 -2.58 17.18 -14.47
CA ARG A 746 -3.00 16.06 -15.31
C ARG A 746 -3.82 15.02 -14.55
N LYS A 747 -5.02 15.41 -14.08
CA LYS A 747 -5.95 14.47 -13.43
C LYS A 747 -6.16 13.24 -14.31
N THR A 748 -6.01 12.06 -13.71
CA THR A 748 -6.06 10.80 -14.47
C THR A 748 -6.53 9.63 -13.62
N GLY A 749 -7.17 8.66 -14.26
CA GLY A 749 -7.64 7.40 -13.68
C GLY A 749 -6.59 6.26 -13.65
N LYS A 750 -5.30 6.57 -13.78
CA LYS A 750 -4.25 5.58 -14.09
C LYS A 750 -3.35 5.23 -12.89
N CYS A 751 -3.27 6.09 -11.86
CA CYS A 751 -2.59 5.84 -10.57
C CYS A 751 -3.47 6.27 -9.39
N CYS A 752 -4.51 5.50 -9.12
CA CYS A 752 -5.60 5.88 -8.22
C CYS A 752 -5.60 5.20 -6.86
N ASN A 753 -4.51 4.49 -6.50
CA ASN A 753 -4.28 4.10 -5.12
C ASN A 753 -4.41 5.33 -4.20
N LEU A 754 -4.94 5.13 -3.00
CA LEU A 754 -5.38 6.21 -2.11
C LEU A 754 -4.33 6.67 -1.10
N VAL A 755 -3.13 6.08 -1.09
CA VAL A 755 -2.12 6.30 -0.03
C VAL A 755 -1.82 7.78 0.20
N ALA A 756 -1.48 8.54 -0.86
CA ALA A 756 -1.18 9.96 -0.71
C ALA A 756 -2.40 10.79 -0.30
N SER A 757 -3.60 10.49 -0.83
CA SER A 757 -4.83 11.17 -0.42
C SER A 757 -5.13 10.95 1.06
N GLU A 758 -5.01 9.71 1.56
CA GLU A 758 -5.27 9.38 2.96
C GLU A 758 -4.30 10.08 3.90
N ILE A 759 -3.00 10.10 3.59
CA ILE A 759 -1.99 10.84 4.39
C ILE A 759 -2.32 12.34 4.37
N THR A 760 -2.61 12.91 3.20
CA THR A 760 -2.87 14.33 3.04
C THR A 760 -4.08 14.76 3.84
N PHE A 761 -5.21 14.06 3.70
CA PHE A 761 -6.44 14.42 4.39
C PHE A 761 -6.37 14.11 5.90
N LYS A 762 -5.59 13.11 6.32
CA LYS A 762 -5.26 12.90 7.74
C LYS A 762 -4.51 14.10 8.32
N ILE A 763 -3.50 14.59 7.62
CA ILE A 763 -2.74 15.78 8.06
C ILE A 763 -3.66 17.01 8.09
N CYS A 764 -4.46 17.24 7.05
CA CYS A 764 -5.42 18.35 7.03
C CYS A 764 -6.43 18.28 8.19
N GLU A 765 -6.94 17.09 8.50
CA GLU A 765 -7.82 16.84 9.64
C GLU A 765 -7.13 17.25 10.96
N LYS A 766 -5.89 16.82 11.18
CA LYS A 766 -5.14 17.10 12.41
C LYS A 766 -4.80 18.59 12.54
N ILE A 767 -4.40 19.24 11.45
CA ILE A 767 -4.14 20.69 11.40
C ILE A 767 -5.39 21.49 11.76
N GLU A 768 -6.53 21.20 11.11
CA GLU A 768 -7.77 21.93 11.35
C GLU A 768 -8.28 21.71 12.78
N ALA A 769 -8.07 20.51 13.35
CA ALA A 769 -8.36 20.19 14.74
C ALA A 769 -7.37 20.78 15.76
N GLY A 770 -6.24 21.35 15.33
CA GLY A 770 -5.18 21.82 16.23
C GLY A 770 -4.41 20.69 16.93
N GLU A 771 -4.47 19.47 16.40
CA GLU A 771 -3.77 18.30 16.93
C GLU A 771 -2.41 18.12 16.22
N ARG A 772 -1.40 17.65 16.95
CA ARG A 772 -0.09 17.35 16.37
C ARG A 772 -0.11 16.03 15.61
N PHE A 773 0.57 16.04 14.46
CA PHE A 773 0.75 14.88 13.61
C PHE A 773 2.00 15.06 12.75
N ALA A 774 2.70 13.97 12.42
CA ALA A 774 3.85 14.03 11.52
C ALA A 774 3.92 12.83 10.58
N ALA A 775 4.21 13.08 9.31
CA ALA A 775 4.49 12.09 8.29
C ALA A 775 5.92 12.26 7.77
N TYR A 776 6.70 11.19 7.86
CA TYR A 776 8.08 11.09 7.39
C TYR A 776 8.10 10.07 6.24
N ILE A 777 8.48 10.50 5.04
CA ILE A 777 8.47 9.66 3.85
C ILE A 777 9.89 9.62 3.26
N VAL A 778 10.53 8.46 3.28
CA VAL A 778 11.85 8.21 2.69
C VAL A 778 11.65 7.52 1.34
N VAL A 779 12.16 8.12 0.28
CA VAL A 779 12.15 7.61 -1.10
C VAL A 779 13.57 7.64 -1.65
N PRO A 780 13.93 6.86 -2.69
CA PRO A 780 15.24 6.99 -3.30
C PRO A 780 15.37 8.39 -3.94
N MET A 781 16.61 8.89 -4.05
CA MET A 781 16.86 10.22 -4.65
C MET A 781 16.32 10.29 -6.07
N TRP A 782 16.49 9.23 -6.84
CA TRP A 782 15.75 8.93 -8.05
C TRP A 782 15.52 7.42 -8.16
N PRO A 783 14.54 6.95 -8.94
CA PRO A 783 14.30 5.52 -9.10
C PRO A 783 15.44 4.85 -9.87
N GLU A 784 15.63 3.56 -9.64
CA GLU A 784 16.78 2.82 -10.16
C GLU A 784 16.86 2.85 -11.69
N GLY A 785 18.07 3.14 -12.19
CA GLY A 785 18.37 3.28 -13.61
C GLY A 785 18.98 4.63 -13.93
N ASN A 786 19.27 4.86 -15.21
CA ASN A 786 19.78 6.15 -15.67
C ASN A 786 18.73 7.25 -15.41
N PRO A 787 19.04 8.26 -14.57
CA PRO A 787 18.08 9.29 -14.17
C PRO A 787 17.66 10.20 -15.33
N ASP A 788 18.44 10.27 -16.40
CA ASP A 788 18.12 11.03 -17.62
C ASP A 788 17.14 10.30 -18.55
N SER A 789 16.88 9.01 -18.31
CA SER A 789 16.02 8.22 -19.18
C SER A 789 14.56 8.68 -19.13
N ILE A 790 13.84 8.51 -20.24
CA ILE A 790 12.42 8.87 -20.35
C ILE A 790 11.59 8.19 -19.25
N SER A 791 11.86 6.90 -18.97
CA SER A 791 11.17 6.15 -17.93
C SER A 791 11.35 6.79 -16.56
N MET A 792 12.60 7.05 -16.14
CA MET A 792 12.88 7.66 -14.83
C MET A 792 12.32 9.07 -14.71
N GLN A 793 12.44 9.87 -15.77
CA GLN A 793 11.89 11.23 -15.81
C GLN A 793 10.37 11.28 -15.70
N ASN A 794 9.65 10.27 -16.23
CA ASN A 794 8.20 10.19 -16.01
C ASN A 794 7.84 9.81 -14.57
N ILE A 795 8.58 8.87 -13.96
CA ILE A 795 8.34 8.47 -12.57
C ILE A 795 8.54 9.67 -11.64
N LEU A 796 9.64 10.40 -11.82
CA LEU A 796 9.94 11.63 -11.07
C LEU A 796 8.87 12.70 -11.27
N ALA A 797 8.32 12.85 -12.49
CA ALA A 797 7.22 13.77 -12.75
C ALA A 797 5.95 13.39 -11.97
N TYR A 798 5.59 12.11 -11.95
CA TYR A 798 4.41 11.62 -11.23
C TYR A 798 4.57 11.67 -9.71
N GLN A 799 5.78 11.43 -9.21
CA GLN A 799 6.12 11.67 -7.81
C GLN A 799 5.95 13.16 -7.46
N SER A 800 6.49 14.05 -8.30
CA SER A 800 6.39 15.51 -8.10
C SER A 800 4.94 16.00 -8.14
N PHE A 801 4.10 15.49 -9.05
CA PHE A 801 2.66 15.80 -9.07
C PHE A 801 1.95 15.32 -7.80
N THR A 802 2.33 14.14 -7.30
CA THR A 802 1.81 13.61 -6.04
C THR A 802 2.20 14.53 -4.88
N MET A 803 3.49 14.80 -4.69
CA MET A 803 4.01 15.68 -3.63
C MET A 803 3.37 17.08 -3.65
N ARG A 804 3.34 17.72 -4.82
CA ARG A 804 2.72 19.05 -5.01
C ARG A 804 1.25 19.06 -4.60
N THR A 805 0.52 18.01 -4.95
CA THR A 805 -0.89 17.88 -4.56
C THR A 805 -1.04 17.83 -3.04
N MET A 806 -0.20 17.05 -2.36
CA MET A 806 -0.21 16.93 -0.90
C MET A 806 0.10 18.27 -0.24
N TYR A 807 1.18 18.94 -0.64
CA TYR A 807 1.61 20.21 -0.06
C TYR A 807 0.60 21.34 -0.31
N ARG A 808 0.06 21.48 -1.53
CA ARG A 808 -0.99 22.48 -1.82
C ARG A 808 -2.21 22.33 -0.91
N ARG A 809 -2.61 21.10 -0.60
CA ARG A 809 -3.74 20.82 0.31
C ARG A 809 -3.40 21.15 1.76
N ILE A 810 -2.22 20.76 2.22
CA ILE A 810 -1.73 21.06 3.58
C ILE A 810 -1.63 22.57 3.80
N VAL A 811 -1.05 23.31 2.85
CA VAL A 811 -0.98 24.78 2.90
C VAL A 811 -2.36 25.42 3.04
N LYS A 812 -3.36 24.96 2.27
CA LYS A 812 -4.74 25.42 2.41
C LYS A 812 -5.30 25.17 3.81
N SER A 813 -5.06 23.99 4.36
CA SER A 813 -5.50 23.63 5.72
C SER A 813 -4.82 24.50 6.79
N ILE A 814 -3.52 24.79 6.68
CA ILE A 814 -2.80 25.72 7.57
C ILE A 814 -3.41 27.12 7.49
N ARG A 815 -3.71 27.62 6.29
CA ARG A 815 -4.34 28.94 6.10
C ARG A 815 -5.72 29.01 6.76
N ARG A 816 -6.54 27.97 6.62
CA ARG A 816 -7.85 27.87 7.28
C ARG A 816 -7.70 27.86 8.80
N ARG A 817 -6.76 27.09 9.34
CA ARG A 817 -6.51 27.07 10.79
C ARG A 817 -6.06 28.44 11.31
N ARG A 818 -5.20 29.14 10.57
CA ARG A 818 -4.81 30.53 10.89
C ARG A 818 -6.01 31.48 10.91
N GLN A 819 -6.92 31.36 9.94
CA GLN A 819 -8.14 32.16 9.88
C GLN A 819 -9.07 31.87 11.07
N ALA A 820 -9.31 30.59 11.38
CA ALA A 820 -10.12 30.19 12.54
C ALA A 820 -9.51 30.64 13.87
N LEU A 821 -8.19 30.56 14.03
CA LEU A 821 -7.50 31.08 15.20
C LEU A 821 -7.57 32.62 15.29
N ALA A 822 -7.57 33.33 14.17
CA ALA A 822 -7.71 34.78 14.16
C ALA A 822 -9.12 35.24 14.58
N SER A 823 -10.17 34.45 14.30
CA SER A 823 -11.54 34.76 14.70
C SER A 823 -11.86 34.34 16.14
N GLU A 824 -11.39 33.16 16.57
CA GLU A 824 -11.87 32.51 17.80
C GLU A 824 -10.75 32.04 18.74
N GLY A 825 -9.49 32.09 18.31
CA GLY A 825 -8.34 31.59 19.06
C GLY A 825 -7.81 32.54 20.13
N THR A 826 -7.10 31.98 21.11
CA THR A 826 -6.36 32.78 22.09
C THR A 826 -5.10 33.39 21.47
N GLN A 827 -4.61 34.51 22.03
CA GLN A 827 -3.37 35.14 21.56
C GLN A 827 -2.16 34.18 21.62
N GLN A 828 -2.16 33.26 22.60
CA GLN A 828 -1.14 32.23 22.72
C GLN A 828 -1.19 31.27 21.52
N GLU A 829 -2.35 30.71 21.20
CA GLU A 829 -2.51 29.79 20.06
C GLU A 829 -2.19 30.47 18.73
N ILE A 830 -2.58 31.74 18.56
CA ILE A 830 -2.23 32.54 17.37
C ILE A 830 -0.70 32.65 17.25
N ASN A 831 -0.01 32.97 18.34
CA ASN A 831 1.44 33.14 18.34
C ASN A 831 2.17 31.81 18.09
N GLU A 832 1.73 30.72 18.72
CA GLU A 832 2.28 29.38 18.54
C GLU A 832 2.10 28.89 17.09
N PHE A 833 0.92 29.10 16.50
CA PHE A 833 0.60 28.62 15.15
C PHE A 833 1.11 29.54 14.03
N LYS A 834 1.51 30.78 14.35
CA LYS A 834 1.99 31.76 13.35
C LYS A 834 3.14 31.22 12.50
N SER A 835 4.11 30.58 13.14
CA SER A 835 5.34 30.09 12.50
C SER A 835 5.21 28.74 11.78
N VAL A 836 4.06 28.08 11.91
CA VAL A 836 3.85 26.70 11.42
C VAL A 836 4.00 26.61 9.91
N GLN A 837 4.77 25.61 9.45
CA GLN A 837 5.03 25.34 8.04
C GLN A 837 4.51 23.95 7.63
N PRO A 838 4.31 23.68 6.32
CA PRO A 838 3.96 22.34 5.86
C PRO A 838 4.96 21.26 6.28
N SER A 839 6.26 21.58 6.36
CA SER A 839 7.33 20.70 6.82
C SER A 839 7.27 20.40 8.33
N ASP A 840 6.42 21.07 9.10
CA ASP A 840 6.14 20.67 10.48
C ASP A 840 5.18 19.44 10.55
N TYR A 841 4.63 18.99 9.41
CA TYR A 841 3.69 17.87 9.30
C TYR A 841 4.05 16.84 8.23
N LEU A 842 4.56 17.24 7.06
CA LEU A 842 4.87 16.33 5.95
C LEU A 842 6.28 16.58 5.43
N ASN A 843 7.13 15.54 5.49
CA ASN A 843 8.51 15.64 5.04
C ASN A 843 8.89 14.47 4.13
N PHE A 844 9.51 14.81 3.01
CA PHE A 844 10.13 13.85 2.10
C PHE A 844 11.65 13.89 2.25
N TYR A 845 12.25 12.72 2.35
CA TYR A 845 13.68 12.52 2.46
C TYR A 845 14.15 11.53 1.40
N CYS A 846 15.45 11.55 1.12
CA CYS A 846 16.13 10.45 0.46
C CYS A 846 17.41 10.12 1.20
N LEU A 847 18.13 9.09 0.73
CA LEU A 847 19.38 8.66 1.34
C LEU A 847 20.56 8.91 0.41
N ALA A 848 21.69 9.31 0.99
CA ALA A 848 22.91 9.59 0.26
C ALA A 848 24.14 9.38 1.14
N ASN A 849 25.27 9.13 0.50
CA ASN A 849 26.56 9.05 1.19
C ASN A 849 27.64 9.82 0.42
N ARG A 850 28.73 10.16 1.12
CA ARG A 850 29.92 10.81 0.57
C ARG A 850 31.15 10.41 1.39
N GLU A 851 32.20 9.96 0.70
CA GLU A 851 33.39 9.40 1.34
C GLU A 851 34.66 10.14 0.92
N VAL A 852 35.46 10.60 1.86
CA VAL A 852 36.80 11.12 1.52
C VAL A 852 37.65 9.98 0.91
N ALA A 853 38.47 10.33 -0.08
CA ALA A 853 39.36 9.36 -0.71
C ALA A 853 40.50 8.96 0.24
N ASP A 854 40.88 7.68 0.21
CA ASP A 854 42.12 7.24 0.85
C ASP A 854 43.32 7.80 0.06
N THR A 855 44.44 8.01 0.76
CA THR A 855 45.67 8.64 0.23
C THR A 855 46.32 7.90 -0.96
N LYS A 856 45.80 6.72 -1.35
CA LYS A 856 46.35 5.85 -2.40
C LYS A 856 45.59 5.91 -3.73
N THR A 857 44.45 6.58 -3.81
CA THR A 857 43.56 6.58 -4.99
C THR A 857 43.74 7.85 -5.82
N ILE A 858 44.05 7.73 -7.11
CA ILE A 858 44.01 8.86 -8.07
C ILE A 858 42.62 8.86 -8.71
N PRO A 859 41.72 9.81 -8.38
CA PRO A 859 40.34 9.72 -8.84
C PRO A 859 40.23 10.08 -10.34
N THR A 860 39.72 9.14 -11.16
CA THR A 860 39.41 9.38 -12.58
C THR A 860 37.90 9.32 -12.82
N GLY A 861 37.34 10.37 -13.44
CA GLY A 861 35.90 10.49 -13.71
C GLY A 861 35.14 11.31 -12.66
N LEU A 862 33.97 11.85 -13.03
CA LEU A 862 33.22 12.82 -12.23
C LEU A 862 32.87 12.29 -10.82
N LEU A 863 32.26 11.11 -10.73
CA LEU A 863 31.84 10.54 -9.43
C LEU A 863 33.01 10.18 -8.51
N ASN A 864 34.18 9.91 -9.09
CA ASN A 864 35.42 9.73 -8.33
C ASN A 864 35.97 11.06 -7.81
N GLN A 865 35.72 12.18 -8.49
CA GLN A 865 36.11 13.51 -8.03
C GLN A 865 35.15 14.03 -6.96
N THR A 866 33.84 13.86 -7.14
CA THR A 866 32.82 14.36 -6.21
C THR A 866 32.63 13.46 -5.00
N ARG A 867 32.98 12.18 -5.14
CA ARG A 867 33.01 11.14 -4.10
C ARG A 867 31.66 10.91 -3.40
N ARG A 868 30.56 11.22 -4.07
CA ARG A 868 29.20 11.14 -3.55
C ARG A 868 28.32 10.28 -4.44
N HIS A 869 27.35 9.62 -3.84
CA HIS A 869 26.30 8.91 -4.56
C HIS A 869 25.07 8.71 -3.68
N LEU A 870 23.92 8.38 -4.28
CA LEU A 870 22.74 8.01 -3.51
C LEU A 870 22.96 6.69 -2.76
N VAL A 871 22.26 6.55 -1.64
CA VAL A 871 21.98 5.25 -1.02
C VAL A 871 20.57 4.88 -1.48
N TYR A 872 20.42 3.70 -2.07
CA TYR A 872 19.17 3.35 -2.73
C TYR A 872 18.15 2.82 -1.71
N THR A 873 17.09 3.59 -1.46
CA THR A 873 15.94 3.15 -0.67
C THR A 873 15.10 2.19 -1.48
N HIS A 874 15.26 0.88 -1.25
CA HIS A 874 14.43 -0.17 -1.81
C HIS A 874 13.33 -0.65 -0.84
N SER A 875 13.36 -0.24 0.42
CA SER A 875 12.35 -0.57 1.44
C SER A 875 10.90 -0.42 0.96
N LYS A 876 10.00 -1.23 1.54
CA LYS A 876 8.54 -1.04 1.51
C LYS A 876 7.98 -1.21 2.93
N LEU A 877 8.22 -0.19 3.76
CA LEU A 877 7.90 -0.15 5.19
C LEU A 877 6.90 0.97 5.47
N VAL A 878 5.89 0.69 6.30
CA VAL A 878 5.06 1.72 6.93
C VAL A 878 4.92 1.43 8.41
N ILE A 879 5.36 2.34 9.28
CA ILE A 879 5.12 2.31 10.72
C ILE A 879 4.09 3.38 11.06
N VAL A 880 3.05 2.99 11.79
CA VAL A 880 2.00 3.90 12.26
C VAL A 880 2.00 3.94 13.79
N ASP A 881 2.15 5.15 14.34
CA ASP A 881 2.08 5.47 15.77
C ASP A 881 3.01 4.66 16.69
N ASP A 882 4.13 4.14 16.15
CA ASP A 882 5.00 3.15 16.80
C ASP A 882 4.26 1.87 17.26
N ALA A 883 3.04 1.63 16.76
CA ALA A 883 2.15 0.56 17.21
C ALA A 883 2.10 -0.62 16.23
N ILE A 884 2.16 -0.35 14.92
CA ILE A 884 2.13 -1.38 13.87
C ILE A 884 3.12 -1.06 12.75
N ALA A 885 3.76 -2.08 12.20
CA ALA A 885 4.45 -2.02 10.91
C ALA A 885 3.71 -2.82 9.84
N LEU A 886 3.73 -2.31 8.61
CA LEU A 886 3.45 -3.04 7.37
C LEU A 886 4.77 -3.22 6.63
N ILE A 887 5.19 -4.47 6.44
CA ILE A 887 6.48 -4.84 5.80
C ILE A 887 6.21 -5.83 4.67
N GLY A 888 6.82 -5.63 3.51
CA GLY A 888 6.73 -6.60 2.42
C GLY A 888 7.32 -6.08 1.12
N SER A 889 6.68 -6.40 0.00
CA SER A 889 7.19 -6.11 -1.35
C SER A 889 6.43 -4.99 -2.07
N ALA A 890 5.25 -4.60 -1.59
CA ALA A 890 4.35 -3.67 -2.28
C ALA A 890 4.82 -2.20 -2.18
N ASN A 891 5.17 -1.59 -3.33
CA ASN A 891 5.50 -0.17 -3.40
C ASN A 891 4.27 0.74 -3.34
N VAL A 892 4.45 2.03 -3.02
CA VAL A 892 3.40 3.05 -3.20
C VAL A 892 3.31 3.50 -4.65
N ASN A 893 2.78 2.61 -5.48
CA ASN A 893 2.44 2.84 -6.87
C ASN A 893 1.22 1.98 -7.28
N GLN A 894 0.63 2.24 -8.42
CA GLN A 894 -0.49 1.45 -8.93
C GLN A 894 -0.06 0.05 -9.34
N ARG A 895 1.17 -0.15 -9.87
CA ARG A 895 1.75 -1.47 -10.16
C ARG A 895 1.62 -2.45 -8.98
N SER A 896 1.91 -2.01 -7.77
CA SER A 896 1.90 -2.87 -6.58
C SER A 896 0.52 -2.96 -5.92
N LEU A 897 -0.29 -1.90 -6.02
CA LEU A 897 -1.53 -1.75 -5.25
C LEU A 897 -2.83 -2.04 -6.05
N ASP A 898 -2.73 -2.42 -7.35
CA ASP A 898 -3.90 -2.71 -8.19
C ASP A 898 -4.48 -4.12 -8.00
N GLY A 899 -3.70 -5.09 -7.50
CA GLY A 899 -4.07 -6.52 -7.42
C GLY A 899 -4.03 -7.30 -8.74
N HIS A 900 -4.04 -6.62 -9.90
CA HIS A 900 -3.96 -7.25 -11.23
C HIS A 900 -2.68 -6.97 -12.01
N ARG A 901 -1.80 -6.14 -11.45
CA ARG A 901 -0.52 -5.80 -12.05
C ARG A 901 0.51 -6.74 -11.45
N ASP A 902 1.43 -6.28 -10.63
CA ASP A 902 2.42 -7.15 -10.00
C ASP A 902 1.80 -7.93 -8.83
N SER A 903 2.31 -9.15 -8.57
CA SER A 903 1.90 -9.90 -7.38
C SER A 903 2.77 -9.49 -6.19
N GLU A 904 2.15 -9.11 -5.07
CA GLU A 904 2.83 -8.53 -3.90
C GLU A 904 2.38 -9.15 -2.56
N LEU A 905 3.17 -8.95 -1.51
CA LEU A 905 2.84 -9.25 -0.11
C LEU A 905 3.05 -8.02 0.78
N LEU A 906 2.23 -7.90 1.82
CA LEU A 906 2.48 -7.06 3.00
C LEU A 906 2.08 -7.84 4.26
N MET A 907 2.94 -7.87 5.27
CA MET A 907 2.66 -8.41 6.59
C MET A 907 2.40 -7.26 7.56
N GLY A 908 1.21 -7.20 8.14
CA GLY A 908 0.90 -6.32 9.27
C GLY A 908 1.34 -6.96 10.58
N ILE A 909 2.09 -6.23 11.39
CA ILE A 909 2.79 -6.74 12.56
C ILE A 909 2.66 -5.76 13.74
N TRP A 910 2.11 -6.21 14.86
CA TRP A 910 2.01 -5.39 16.08
C TRP A 910 2.08 -6.22 17.36
N GLN A 911 2.38 -5.55 18.48
CA GLN A 911 2.30 -6.13 19.81
C GLN A 911 0.96 -5.71 20.47
N PRO A 912 0.04 -6.64 20.78
CA PRO A 912 -1.25 -6.29 21.36
C PRO A 912 -1.12 -5.58 22.73
N ALA A 913 -0.03 -5.84 23.46
CA ALA A 913 0.28 -5.18 24.73
C ALA A 913 0.82 -3.74 24.58
N HIS A 914 1.19 -3.31 23.37
CA HIS A 914 1.88 -2.04 23.12
C HIS A 914 1.22 -1.25 21.98
N LEU A 915 0.00 -0.80 22.23
CA LEU A 915 -0.78 -0.03 21.26
C LEU A 915 -0.81 1.46 21.61
N ALA A 916 -0.86 2.31 20.59
CA ALA A 916 -1.06 3.73 20.77
C ALA A 916 -2.54 4.03 21.06
N THR A 917 -2.79 5.00 21.93
CA THR A 917 -4.11 5.62 22.13
C THR A 917 -4.07 7.06 21.63
N LYS A 918 -5.17 7.80 21.70
CA LYS A 918 -5.14 9.23 21.39
C LYS A 918 -4.24 10.02 22.35
N GLU A 919 -4.10 9.56 23.58
CA GLU A 919 -3.39 10.22 24.67
C GLU A 919 -1.95 9.69 24.87
N SER A 920 -1.61 8.54 24.29
CA SER A 920 -0.32 7.88 24.53
C SER A 920 0.24 7.21 23.27
N VAL A 921 1.57 7.27 23.14
CA VAL A 921 2.32 6.57 22.09
C VAL A 921 2.71 5.17 22.56
N ALA A 922 2.82 4.24 21.62
CA ALA A 922 3.33 2.90 21.90
C ALA A 922 4.82 2.94 22.29
N LYS A 923 5.25 2.00 23.14
CA LYS A 923 6.61 1.92 23.70
C LYS A 923 7.21 0.51 23.65
N GLY A 924 6.62 -0.38 22.85
CA GLY A 924 7.10 -1.75 22.66
C GLY A 924 8.33 -1.84 21.75
N ASP A 925 8.61 -3.04 21.27
CA ASP A 925 9.72 -3.30 20.35
C ASP A 925 9.51 -2.60 19.00
N MET A 926 8.26 -2.37 18.59
CA MET A 926 7.95 -1.55 17.41
C MET A 926 8.46 -0.10 17.55
N HIS A 927 8.33 0.49 18.73
CA HIS A 927 8.94 1.78 19.04
C HIS A 927 10.47 1.68 18.98
N GLY A 928 11.05 0.63 19.55
CA GLY A 928 12.49 0.35 19.45
C GLY A 928 12.99 0.26 18.01
N PHE A 929 12.25 -0.42 17.14
CA PHE A 929 12.57 -0.57 15.72
C PHE A 929 12.55 0.76 14.98
N ARG A 930 11.50 1.59 15.16
CA ARG A 930 11.42 2.91 14.52
C ARG A 930 12.53 3.84 15.03
N MET A 931 12.89 3.76 16.31
CA MET A 931 14.06 4.46 16.86
C MET A 931 15.36 3.99 16.21
N GLN A 932 15.52 2.69 15.97
CA GLN A 932 16.66 2.12 15.24
C GLN A 932 16.73 2.65 13.81
N CYS A 933 15.60 2.70 13.08
CA CYS A 933 15.56 3.32 11.75
C CYS A 933 16.04 4.78 11.80
N PHE A 934 15.54 5.58 12.74
CA PHE A 934 16.00 6.97 12.89
C PHE A 934 17.50 7.04 13.23
N ALA A 935 17.97 6.22 14.17
CA ALA A 935 19.35 6.23 14.59
C ALA A 935 20.30 5.83 13.47
N HIS A 936 19.94 4.80 12.71
CA HIS A 936 20.67 4.31 11.57
C HIS A 936 20.76 5.37 10.45
N LEU A 937 19.63 5.95 10.05
CA LEU A 937 19.61 6.91 8.95
C LEU A 937 20.22 8.26 9.32
N THR A 938 20.07 8.71 10.58
CA THR A 938 20.62 9.99 11.04
C THR A 938 22.04 9.88 11.60
N GLY A 939 22.57 8.67 11.81
CA GLY A 939 23.89 8.46 12.41
C GLY A 939 24.00 8.92 13.88
N THR A 940 22.87 9.21 14.53
CA THR A 940 22.82 9.69 15.92
C THR A 940 21.55 9.21 16.61
N MET A 941 21.54 9.15 17.94
CA MET A 941 20.39 8.75 18.73
C MET A 941 20.08 9.82 19.77
N GLU A 942 18.99 10.59 19.56
CA GLU A 942 18.57 11.70 20.44
C GLU A 942 17.24 11.41 21.15
N ASP A 943 17.10 11.78 22.42
CA ASP A 943 15.89 11.46 23.21
C ASP A 943 14.59 12.02 22.61
N ILE A 944 14.66 13.12 21.86
CA ILE A 944 13.50 13.70 21.16
C ILE A 944 12.95 12.78 20.06
N PHE A 945 13.75 11.86 19.51
CA PHE A 945 13.31 10.87 18.53
C PHE A 945 12.26 9.90 19.10
N ARG A 946 12.09 9.85 20.42
CA ARG A 946 11.02 9.08 21.08
C ARG A 946 9.63 9.63 20.84
N TYR A 947 9.53 10.87 20.37
CA TYR A 947 8.27 11.57 20.18
C TYR A 947 8.16 12.06 18.73
N PRO A 948 7.96 11.14 17.76
CA PRO A 948 7.98 11.46 16.33
C PRO A 948 6.90 12.48 15.90
N SER A 949 5.82 12.65 16.65
CA SER A 949 4.80 13.68 16.35
C SER A 949 5.14 15.07 16.91
N SER A 950 6.14 15.17 17.80
CA SER A 950 6.52 16.43 18.45
C SER A 950 7.16 17.41 17.47
N LEU A 951 7.04 18.71 17.73
CA LEU A 951 7.57 19.74 16.83
C LEU A 951 9.11 19.70 16.82
N ASP A 952 9.68 19.48 18.00
CA ASP A 952 11.12 19.43 18.20
C ASP A 952 11.73 18.24 17.47
N CYS A 953 11.10 17.06 17.52
CA CYS A 953 11.56 15.90 16.75
C CYS A 953 11.52 16.16 15.25
N VAL A 954 10.38 16.63 14.71
CA VAL A 954 10.22 16.92 13.28
C VAL A 954 11.28 17.93 12.82
N ARG A 955 11.41 19.05 13.54
CA ARG A 955 12.37 20.10 13.19
C ARG A 955 13.81 19.62 13.32
N ARG A 956 14.14 18.82 14.33
CA ARG A 956 15.49 18.25 14.46
C ARG A 956 15.83 17.34 13.29
N ILE A 957 14.95 16.39 12.94
CA ILE A 957 15.16 15.50 11.79
C ILE A 957 15.33 16.33 10.51
N ASN A 958 14.52 17.36 10.31
CA ASN A 958 14.65 18.28 9.18
C ASN A 958 15.99 19.03 9.18
N THR A 959 16.47 19.48 10.34
CA THR A 959 17.80 20.10 10.45
C THR A 959 18.90 19.12 10.08
N ILE A 960 18.90 17.90 10.61
CA ILE A 960 19.89 16.87 10.27
C ILE A 960 19.87 16.61 8.75
N ALA A 961 18.68 16.39 8.19
CA ALA A 961 18.51 16.09 6.77
C ALA A 961 18.94 17.26 5.87
N LYS A 962 18.74 18.50 6.30
CA LYS A 962 19.19 19.70 5.58
C LYS A 962 20.71 19.84 5.65
N ASP A 963 21.30 19.71 6.84
CA ASP A 963 22.75 19.80 7.03
C ASP A 963 23.48 18.72 6.21
N ASN A 964 22.92 17.51 6.15
CA ASN A 964 23.44 16.44 5.31
C ASN A 964 23.27 16.72 3.81
N TRP A 965 22.17 17.33 3.38
CA TRP A 965 22.02 17.77 1.99
C TRP A 965 23.10 18.80 1.62
N ASP A 966 23.34 19.79 2.49
CA ASP A 966 24.35 20.83 2.24
C ASP A 966 25.76 20.19 2.12
N ARG A 967 26.09 19.21 2.97
CA ARG A 967 27.33 18.40 2.88
C ARG A 967 27.41 17.54 1.63
N TYR A 968 26.30 16.93 1.23
CA TYR A 968 26.22 16.13 0.02
C TYR A 968 26.41 17.01 -1.23
N ALA A 969 25.77 18.18 -1.29
CA ALA A 969 25.68 19.03 -2.46
C ALA A 969 26.89 19.95 -2.69
N GLN A 970 27.61 20.36 -1.63
CA GLN A 970 28.76 21.27 -1.74
C GLN A 970 29.88 20.74 -2.65
N GLU A 971 30.71 21.65 -3.18
CA GLU A 971 31.83 21.29 -4.06
C GLU A 971 32.93 20.52 -3.30
N GLU A 972 33.32 20.99 -2.12
CA GLU A 972 34.37 20.37 -1.30
C GLU A 972 33.95 18.98 -0.79
N VAL A 973 34.79 17.98 -1.04
CA VAL A 973 34.58 16.61 -0.56
C VAL A 973 34.70 16.58 0.96
N CYS A 974 33.69 15.98 1.61
CA CYS A 974 33.65 15.77 3.04
C CYS A 974 33.14 14.36 3.37
N GLU A 975 33.41 13.92 4.59
CA GLU A 975 32.92 12.62 5.09
C GLU A 975 31.48 12.76 5.60
N MET A 976 30.61 11.83 5.18
CA MET A 976 29.28 11.66 5.74
C MET A 976 29.20 10.37 6.56
N SER A 977 28.69 10.48 7.78
CA SER A 977 28.36 9.35 8.68
C SER A 977 26.87 9.34 9.04
N SER A 978 26.07 10.07 8.26
CA SER A 978 24.64 10.30 8.43
C SER A 978 24.05 10.36 7.04
N TYR A 979 23.06 9.51 6.77
CA TYR A 979 22.64 9.16 5.41
C TYR A 979 21.33 9.83 4.99
N LEU A 980 20.51 10.24 5.95
CA LEU A 980 19.24 10.93 5.71
C LEU A 980 19.50 12.33 5.17
N VAL A 981 19.04 12.61 3.95
CA VAL A 981 19.08 13.94 3.35
C VAL A 981 17.67 14.42 3.03
N SER A 982 17.47 15.74 3.03
CA SER A 982 16.20 16.31 2.57
C SER A 982 16.01 15.96 1.10
N TYR A 983 14.80 15.55 0.70
CA TYR A 983 14.53 15.37 -0.74
C TYR A 983 14.74 16.73 -1.44
N PRO A 984 15.40 16.80 -2.61
CA PRO A 984 15.96 18.04 -3.14
C PRO A 984 14.93 18.98 -3.81
N VAL A 985 13.81 19.21 -3.13
CA VAL A 985 12.79 20.18 -3.51
C VAL A 985 12.52 21.16 -2.37
N LYS A 986 12.22 22.39 -2.74
CA LYS A 986 11.73 23.44 -1.87
C LYS A 986 10.22 23.55 -2.03
N VAL A 987 9.51 23.56 -0.91
CA VAL A 987 8.06 23.83 -0.89
C VAL A 987 7.83 25.34 -0.82
N LEU A 988 7.08 25.88 -1.77
CA LEU A 988 6.72 27.30 -1.84
C LEU A 988 5.51 27.62 -0.95
N GLU A 989 5.23 28.92 -0.76
CA GLU A 989 4.16 29.40 0.13
C GLU A 989 2.75 28.94 -0.27
N ASP A 990 2.54 28.59 -1.54
CA ASP A 990 1.29 28.06 -2.08
C ASP A 990 1.25 26.53 -2.11
N GLY A 991 2.35 25.87 -1.75
CA GLY A 991 2.54 24.42 -1.78
C GLY A 991 3.06 23.87 -3.11
N ASP A 992 3.47 24.73 -4.05
CA ASP A 992 4.21 24.32 -5.24
C ASP A 992 5.66 23.88 -4.89
N LEU A 993 6.36 23.28 -5.85
CA LEU A 993 7.68 22.70 -5.70
C LEU A 993 8.67 23.31 -6.67
N GLU A 994 9.84 23.69 -6.16
CA GLU A 994 11.02 24.07 -6.95
C GLU A 994 12.20 23.16 -6.63
N PRO A 995 13.08 22.85 -7.59
CA PRO A 995 14.36 22.20 -7.28
C PRO A 995 15.21 23.06 -6.33
N VAL A 996 15.98 22.43 -5.46
CA VAL A 996 16.93 23.18 -4.59
C VAL A 996 18.25 23.52 -5.28
N THR A 997 18.57 22.85 -6.39
CA THR A 997 19.78 23.13 -7.19
C THR A 997 19.52 24.25 -8.18
N ALA A 998 20.55 25.05 -8.45
CA ALA A 998 20.44 26.23 -9.31
C ALA A 998 20.14 25.89 -10.79
N ASP A 999 20.61 24.74 -11.26
CA ASP A 999 20.39 24.23 -12.62
C ASP A 999 19.12 23.35 -12.74
N GLY A 1000 18.48 23.04 -11.61
CA GLY A 1000 17.28 22.22 -11.54
C GLY A 1000 17.51 20.70 -11.61
N ASN A 1001 18.76 20.25 -11.66
CA ASN A 1001 19.10 18.83 -11.83
C ASN A 1001 19.65 18.21 -10.54
N PHE A 1002 19.65 16.88 -10.47
CA PHE A 1002 20.35 16.19 -9.39
C PHE A 1002 21.87 16.41 -9.51
N PRO A 1003 22.59 16.52 -8.37
CA PRO A 1003 24.04 16.66 -8.40
C PRO A 1003 24.70 15.55 -9.22
N ASP A 1004 25.68 15.92 -10.04
CA ASP A 1004 26.45 15.03 -10.92
C ASP A 1004 25.68 14.42 -12.11
N THR A 1005 24.49 14.95 -12.43
CA THR A 1005 23.64 14.49 -13.54
C THR A 1005 23.10 15.65 -14.38
N ASN A 1006 22.49 15.35 -15.53
CA ASN A 1006 21.66 16.30 -16.29
C ASN A 1006 20.16 16.08 -16.03
N ALA A 1007 19.81 15.35 -14.97
CA ALA A 1007 18.48 14.82 -14.75
C ALA A 1007 17.65 15.80 -13.90
N PRO A 1008 16.56 16.36 -14.45
CA PRO A 1008 15.68 17.25 -13.70
C PRO A 1008 15.11 16.58 -12.45
N ILE A 1009 15.19 17.27 -11.31
CA ILE A 1009 14.67 16.77 -10.02
C ILE A 1009 13.16 16.55 -10.06
N LEU A 1010 12.43 17.47 -10.70
CA LEU A 1010 10.96 17.40 -10.81
C LEU A 1010 10.48 16.44 -11.91
N GLY A 1011 11.40 15.81 -12.63
CA GLY A 1011 11.08 14.95 -13.76
C GLY A 1011 10.57 15.70 -15.00
N LYS A 1012 10.39 14.94 -16.09
CA LYS A 1012 9.79 15.41 -17.35
C LYS A 1012 8.77 14.38 -17.82
N PRO A 1013 7.47 14.70 -17.86
CA PRO A 1013 6.47 13.78 -18.39
C PRO A 1013 6.67 13.61 -19.92
N GLY A 1014 6.56 12.40 -20.45
CA GLY A 1014 6.68 12.18 -21.90
C GLY A 1014 6.55 10.73 -22.39
N GLY A 1015 6.24 10.56 -23.69
CA GLY A 1015 6.53 9.40 -24.56
C GLY A 1015 6.00 8.00 -24.25
N LEU A 1016 5.78 7.64 -22.99
CA LEU A 1016 5.48 6.27 -22.56
C LEU A 1016 4.05 6.13 -22.03
N PRO A 1017 3.36 5.01 -22.31
CA PRO A 1017 2.05 4.72 -21.76
C PRO A 1017 2.06 4.70 -20.22
N ARG A 1018 1.10 5.41 -19.60
CA ARG A 1018 1.07 5.59 -18.14
C ARG A 1018 0.97 4.28 -17.37
N PHE A 1019 0.33 3.24 -17.91
CA PHE A 1019 0.16 1.96 -17.21
C PHE A 1019 1.49 1.21 -17.00
N LEU A 1020 2.55 1.55 -17.75
CA LEU A 1020 3.89 0.98 -17.56
C LEU A 1020 4.62 1.60 -16.36
N ILE A 1021 4.38 2.89 -16.16
CA ILE A 1021 5.12 3.77 -15.26
C ILE A 1021 4.43 3.89 -13.89
N THR A 1022 3.09 3.75 -13.88
CA THR A 1022 2.24 3.97 -12.70
C THR A 1022 2.11 2.78 -11.79
#